data_AF-A0A9Q1CBG4-F1
#
_entry.id   AF-A0A9Q1CBG4-F1
#
_cell.length_a   1.000
_cell.length_b   1.000
_cell.length_c   1.000
_cell.angle_alpha   90.00
_cell.angle_beta   90.00
_cell.angle_gamma   90.00
#
_symmetry.space_group_name_H-M   'P 1'
#
loop_
_entity.id
_entity.type
_entity.pdbx_description
1 polymer ?
#
loop_
_entity_poly.entity_id
_entity_poly.type
_entity_poly.pdbx_seq_one_letter_code
_entity_poly.pdbx_strand_id
1 'polypeptide(L)'
;MLMDHTEWKVTSKSSMEGLKQHFAKLSNSLAESLAIESEIASLRAIRDRLTVETQPSVTKSLDLEQDFLTLAADSLGSEYTDPFPSFKLDTVLHGQEELNDFMLYVLERRYGWSEVENGKVTKEDEDFRNKAIDHERVGRLKTHLNELLESFIHWFLCQNISVPVLCSFRNAISKASNRPVVRNQTVVIMMDWLHQNSSQPWFHSHWRQVQELLVCGVTDIWSAIRNACINRLGPIVDCFTLVKLEAFYCTLVKICRDPHSSWQAKEGAIMAVIVILRNFHWVGRLSHSFSEHSVNETSFYLKYGHEEMQQLPRFLADSLHSLIYPLLAHPQISVRDNATKAFSSFLSRCEFQEALNALDEAISRLSPSREPYQEGQGDDDGALRMQDPSMDEELFVDAYEAEGLISVCTGLIKQIPASFLLNKWTFYFSVFNNCLMHPASTVRQVTSTLLKYLVAKSSQAPLVLKLTLQSLVTNWCVNVEQILAMHQGVKQPIIRIHQGKATRDAGMASDDSATEEYSDQTLLATWEWREGRLLTYELIAKFLVHNHVHYIFPSHAIQPARFRGTASVDAVMQSRYLKSSSGEKITLSKSVGYSGGQSSRQAWGSQRGQSEEDSSGSATPNDSPRHQISPTPNSSELSRSGSYRKKSLEQKRSRTMAEGNFYGQPTPNQYSYPEDSKKSPLQSPRKGSSFLIAPSSLLHLIKDSQSTEQENDCDVSKSRYIPFPKRLTDKSQHQLEKEEKNLVIDQKAETQDEDDNWELVSVSTLFSQMLLQTIECLGSDQWELRRMGHQTLPILTEAIRYFDVTLLTALIDAYFSPKVTVMTYGLSLAVKSTLQHALRLENFTDSSGPNSMDSTKTCSILDTVEQRVSRWVLIARDLVNRPCVDKLSFVAVEILFLACTNFSQYLSVETKTVVDTTCVKFSLDLFSHAHPSHRYSKYLFKAKKVRMDIDTPAQGYLSILKGDGLHRLSLQMQHYLVSECYTLFPSFVSNTSVCEVARMLPTLLHLIIVFMEDHDVLKTLLDGCRCLVSKVEQTECSHFPDDFFTALEYSLLGIIDIIHIKATEVLTIRPVLEFYICLGQLVSSTHHLTALFKVIHSRLQDVGSSKTTLDVCNSDLVFRSNDIPASPVDNQPIAAETEDDYEENGSSHPLTTSLNASGGNGQITGVGLNRRRMSSSVGLPTDESDSDSDWDSWEEEEEDQSMLEELFGDFLRTLQGHYRQTAIPGEQSVFEVRLGMVGVLSKRTISRLLHLDL
;
A
#
# COMPACT_ATOMS: atom_id res chain seq x y z
N MET A 1 77.25 -25.25 20.18
CA MET A 1 75.94 -25.13 20.85
C MET A 1 74.97 -26.02 20.10
N LEU A 2 74.82 -27.26 20.55
CA LEU A 2 74.03 -28.31 19.88
C LEU A 2 73.30 -29.19 20.92
N MET A 3 73.04 -28.63 22.11
CA MET A 3 72.18 -29.21 23.13
C MET A 3 71.10 -28.17 23.43
N ASP A 4 69.88 -28.43 22.94
CA ASP A 4 68.60 -27.89 23.47
C ASP A 4 67.36 -28.27 22.62
N HIS A 5 67.53 -28.96 21.48
CA HIS A 5 66.36 -29.37 20.68
C HIS A 5 65.54 -30.54 21.24
N THR A 6 66.06 -31.28 22.23
CA THR A 6 65.37 -32.43 22.85
C THR A 6 64.55 -32.05 24.09
N GLU A 7 64.95 -31.05 24.87
CA GLU A 7 64.16 -30.59 26.03
C GLU A 7 62.92 -29.79 25.59
N TRP A 8 63.04 -29.00 24.52
CA TRP A 8 61.92 -28.21 23.98
C TRP A 8 60.77 -29.08 23.41
N LYS A 9 61.08 -30.28 22.88
CA LYS A 9 60.06 -31.23 22.38
C LYS A 9 59.32 -31.99 23.49
N VAL A 10 59.87 -32.07 24.71
CA VAL A 10 59.27 -32.79 25.83
C VAL A 10 58.34 -31.87 26.63
N THR A 11 58.72 -30.60 26.81
CA THR A 11 57.85 -29.59 27.43
C THR A 11 56.66 -29.19 26.55
N SER A 12 56.84 -29.07 25.22
CA SER A 12 55.70 -28.76 24.33
C SER A 12 54.68 -29.90 24.24
N LYS A 13 55.12 -31.18 24.28
CA LYS A 13 54.20 -32.33 24.32
C LYS A 13 53.34 -32.37 25.58
N SER A 14 53.92 -32.08 26.75
CA SER A 14 53.18 -32.02 28.02
C SER A 14 52.18 -30.85 28.05
N SER A 15 52.58 -29.68 27.53
CA SER A 15 51.73 -28.49 27.40
C SER A 15 50.52 -28.75 26.47
N MET A 16 50.76 -29.39 25.33
CA MET A 16 49.73 -29.75 24.35
C MET A 16 48.73 -30.79 24.86
N GLU A 17 49.19 -31.80 25.61
CA GLU A 17 48.29 -32.81 26.19
C GLU A 17 47.36 -32.20 27.26
N GLY A 18 47.87 -31.21 28.00
CA GLY A 18 47.05 -30.43 28.92
C GLY A 18 46.01 -29.55 28.20
N LEU A 19 46.33 -28.97 27.03
CA LEU A 19 45.36 -28.22 26.21
C LEU A 19 44.23 -29.13 25.74
N LYS A 20 44.55 -30.33 25.26
CA LYS A 20 43.54 -31.34 24.84
C LYS A 20 42.56 -31.69 25.95
N GLN A 21 43.03 -31.86 27.19
CA GLN A 21 42.13 -32.13 28.32
C GLN A 21 41.13 -30.99 28.56
N HIS A 22 41.55 -29.73 28.40
CA HIS A 22 40.65 -28.58 28.53
C HIS A 22 39.67 -28.47 27.36
N PHE A 23 40.11 -28.74 26.13
CA PHE A 23 39.23 -28.78 24.95
C PHE A 23 38.22 -29.93 25.02
N ALA A 24 38.65 -31.13 25.41
CA ALA A 24 37.77 -32.28 25.61
C ALA A 24 36.73 -32.01 26.71
N LYS A 25 37.10 -31.31 27.78
CA LYS A 25 36.18 -30.89 28.84
C LYS A 25 35.13 -29.88 28.35
N LEU A 26 35.50 -28.96 27.44
CA LEU A 26 34.56 -28.03 26.80
C LEU A 26 33.68 -28.72 25.75
N SER A 27 34.22 -29.63 24.94
CA SER A 27 33.44 -30.41 23.96
C SER A 27 32.39 -31.29 24.66
N ASN A 28 32.78 -32.01 25.72
CA ASN A 28 31.84 -32.82 26.51
C ASN A 28 30.78 -31.98 27.25
N SER A 29 30.98 -30.67 27.40
CA SER A 29 30.01 -29.78 28.04
C SER A 29 28.82 -29.38 27.16
N LEU A 30 28.86 -29.68 25.85
CA LEU A 30 27.64 -29.63 25.03
C LEU A 30 26.54 -30.57 25.56
N ALA A 31 26.90 -31.57 26.38
CA ALA A 31 25.98 -32.55 26.96
C ALA A 31 25.55 -32.25 28.42
N GLU A 32 26.26 -31.40 29.17
CA GLU A 32 25.99 -31.11 30.58
C GLU A 32 26.14 -29.61 30.89
N SER A 33 25.16 -29.04 31.60
CA SER A 33 25.12 -27.65 32.05
C SER A 33 26.31 -27.30 32.97
N LEU A 34 27.46 -26.93 32.40
CA LEU A 34 28.55 -26.32 33.15
C LEU A 34 28.14 -24.93 33.67
N ALA A 35 28.50 -24.64 34.92
CA ALA A 35 28.40 -23.28 35.45
C ALA A 35 29.30 -22.32 34.62
N ILE A 36 28.76 -21.17 34.22
CA ILE A 36 29.43 -20.16 33.37
C ILE A 36 30.83 -19.79 33.91
N GLU A 37 31.03 -19.82 35.23
CA GLU A 37 32.33 -19.54 35.86
C GLU A 37 33.39 -20.61 35.56
N SER A 38 33.01 -21.89 35.54
CA SER A 38 33.90 -23.01 35.18
C SER A 38 34.25 -22.96 33.69
N GLU A 39 33.29 -22.54 32.87
CA GLU A 39 33.45 -22.34 31.43
C GLU A 39 34.47 -21.21 31.15
N ILE A 40 34.27 -20.04 31.77
CA ILE A 40 35.21 -18.92 31.74
C ILE A 40 36.61 -19.34 32.21
N ALA A 41 36.71 -20.09 33.31
CA ALA A 41 37.99 -20.56 33.82
C ALA A 41 38.71 -21.49 32.82
N SER A 42 37.96 -22.36 32.14
CA SER A 42 38.51 -23.26 31.12
C SER A 42 38.98 -22.50 29.88
N LEU A 43 38.18 -21.55 29.39
CA LEU A 43 38.55 -20.71 28.24
C LEU A 43 39.74 -19.77 28.55
N ARG A 44 39.81 -19.21 29.76
CA ARG A 44 40.99 -18.45 30.21
C ARG A 44 42.23 -19.32 30.28
N ALA A 45 42.14 -20.53 30.84
CA ALA A 45 43.27 -21.45 30.90
C ALA A 45 43.80 -21.81 29.50
N ILE A 46 42.90 -22.01 28.53
CA ILE A 46 43.27 -22.23 27.13
C ILE A 46 43.95 -20.99 26.55
N ARG A 47 43.31 -19.82 26.66
CA ARG A 47 43.85 -18.53 26.17
C ARG A 47 45.23 -18.25 26.76
N ASP A 48 45.38 -18.36 28.07
CA ASP A 48 46.61 -18.03 28.78
C ASP A 48 47.75 -18.96 28.31
N ARG A 49 47.50 -20.26 28.12
CA ARG A 49 48.49 -21.19 27.53
C ARG A 49 48.87 -20.84 26.09
N LEU A 50 47.92 -20.39 25.29
CA LEU A 50 48.18 -19.92 23.92
C LEU A 50 48.96 -18.58 23.88
N THR A 51 48.94 -17.80 24.96
CA THR A 51 49.68 -16.52 25.06
C THR A 51 51.04 -16.59 25.78
N VAL A 52 51.29 -17.62 26.61
CA VAL A 52 52.49 -17.68 27.48
C VAL A 52 53.77 -18.01 26.71
N GLU A 53 53.70 -18.60 25.51
CA GLU A 53 54.88 -18.92 24.70
C GLU A 53 55.31 -17.79 23.74
N THR A 54 54.55 -16.68 23.68
CA THR A 54 54.77 -15.56 22.74
C THR A 54 55.59 -14.39 23.27
N GLN A 55 56.24 -14.48 24.44
CA GLN A 55 57.19 -13.43 24.85
C GLN A 55 58.62 -13.75 24.39
N PRO A 56 59.08 -13.27 23.21
CA PRO A 56 60.50 -13.08 23.03
C PRO A 56 60.96 -12.00 24.01
N SER A 57 62.14 -12.17 24.59
CA SER A 57 62.81 -11.14 25.39
C SER A 57 63.07 -9.91 24.52
N VAL A 58 62.09 -9.02 24.40
CA VAL A 58 62.27 -7.73 23.72
C VAL A 58 63.15 -6.88 24.63
N THR A 59 64.43 -6.78 24.26
CA THR A 59 65.30 -5.68 24.71
C THR A 59 64.60 -4.38 24.39
N LYS A 60 64.16 -3.67 25.43
CA LYS A 60 63.50 -2.36 25.36
C LYS A 60 64.36 -1.40 24.54
N SER A 61 63.95 -1.13 23.31
CA SER A 61 64.37 0.07 22.58
C SER A 61 63.71 1.27 23.26
N LEU A 62 64.49 2.34 23.46
CA LEU A 62 64.12 3.52 24.25
C LEU A 62 63.40 4.60 23.41
N ASP A 63 62.67 4.19 22.36
CA ASP A 63 62.02 5.11 21.44
C ASP A 63 60.49 4.97 21.48
N LEU A 64 59.90 5.58 22.51
CA LEU A 64 58.47 5.58 22.79
C LEU A 64 57.64 6.21 21.65
N GLU A 65 58.24 7.05 20.82
CA GLU A 65 57.56 7.73 19.70
C GLU A 65 57.41 6.80 18.50
N GLN A 66 58.43 5.97 18.21
CA GLN A 66 58.35 4.94 17.17
C GLN A 66 57.35 3.84 17.56
N ASP A 67 57.34 3.42 18.83
CA ASP A 67 56.37 2.43 19.34
C ASP A 67 54.93 2.98 19.30
N PHE A 68 54.73 4.26 19.63
CA PHE A 68 53.42 4.92 19.56
C PHE A 68 52.94 5.12 18.11
N LEU A 69 53.83 5.47 17.19
CA LEU A 69 53.50 5.61 15.76
C LEU A 69 53.20 4.26 15.09
N THR A 70 53.83 3.18 15.54
CA THR A 70 53.52 1.81 15.10
C THR A 70 52.15 1.36 15.63
N LEU A 71 51.87 1.61 16.92
CA LEU A 71 50.55 1.38 17.53
C LEU A 71 49.42 2.22 16.90
N ALA A 72 49.72 3.46 16.51
CA ALA A 72 48.75 4.35 15.85
C ALA A 72 48.51 3.96 14.37
N ALA A 73 49.53 3.43 13.68
CA ALA A 73 49.41 2.89 12.33
C ALA A 73 48.58 1.60 12.30
N ASP A 74 48.76 0.71 13.29
CA ASP A 74 47.99 -0.53 13.44
C ASP A 74 46.51 -0.26 13.81
N SER A 75 46.23 0.86 14.49
CA SER A 75 44.88 1.24 14.94
C SER A 75 44.00 1.83 13.82
N LEU A 76 44.58 2.23 12.68
CA LEU A 76 43.87 2.97 11.62
C LEU A 76 43.53 2.15 10.36
N GLY A 77 43.78 0.84 10.31
CA GLY A 77 43.34 0.03 9.16
C GLY A 77 43.59 -1.47 9.26
N SER A 78 42.54 -2.23 9.60
CA SER A 78 42.22 -3.59 9.12
C SER A 78 43.16 -4.78 9.36
N GLU A 79 44.28 -4.67 10.07
CA GLU A 79 45.04 -5.89 10.45
C GLU A 79 44.62 -6.37 11.84
N TYR A 80 43.70 -7.34 11.84
CA TYR A 80 43.39 -8.19 12.98
C TYR A 80 44.69 -8.78 13.54
N THR A 81 45.18 -8.25 14.66
CA THR A 81 46.40 -8.72 15.31
C THR A 81 46.15 -10.11 15.88
N ASP A 82 46.74 -11.14 15.27
CA ASP A 82 46.54 -12.53 15.69
C ASP A 82 46.73 -12.65 17.21
N PRO A 83 45.69 -13.04 17.97
CA PRO A 83 45.77 -13.11 19.42
C PRO A 83 46.68 -14.24 19.89
N PHE A 84 46.98 -15.22 19.01
CA PHE A 84 47.82 -16.38 19.30
C PHE A 84 48.77 -16.69 18.12
N PRO A 85 49.70 -15.79 17.77
CA PRO A 85 50.50 -15.87 16.54
C PRO A 85 51.47 -17.06 16.50
N SER A 86 51.80 -17.63 17.66
CA SER A 86 52.65 -18.84 17.75
C SER A 86 51.90 -20.15 17.48
N PHE A 87 50.58 -20.13 17.41
CA PHE A 87 49.75 -21.34 17.34
C PHE A 87 48.80 -21.30 16.15
N LYS A 88 48.89 -22.34 15.31
CA LYS A 88 47.89 -22.58 14.27
C LYS A 88 46.80 -23.50 14.79
N LEU A 89 45.56 -23.17 14.47
CA LEU A 89 44.39 -23.85 14.98
C LEU A 89 44.38 -25.36 14.67
N ASP A 90 44.75 -25.74 13.45
CA ASP A 90 44.86 -27.14 12.99
C ASP A 90 46.07 -27.90 13.56
N THR A 91 47.07 -27.17 14.06
CA THR A 91 48.19 -27.77 14.78
C THR A 91 47.91 -27.96 16.27
N VAL A 92 47.02 -27.15 16.86
CA VAL A 92 46.64 -27.30 18.28
C VAL A 92 45.57 -28.38 18.44
N LEU A 93 44.59 -28.42 17.53
CA LEU A 93 43.49 -29.37 17.52
C LEU A 93 43.72 -30.41 16.41
N HIS A 94 44.51 -31.44 16.74
CA HIS A 94 44.95 -32.44 15.76
C HIS A 94 43.81 -33.32 15.23
N GLY A 95 42.70 -33.47 15.97
CA GLY A 95 41.51 -34.17 15.50
C GLY A 95 40.54 -33.25 14.75
N GLN A 96 40.10 -33.64 13.55
CA GLN A 96 39.06 -32.91 12.82
C GLN A 96 37.77 -32.78 13.65
N GLU A 97 37.39 -33.83 14.40
CA GLU A 97 36.23 -33.79 15.29
C GLU A 97 36.41 -32.79 16.43
N GLU A 98 37.59 -32.77 17.07
CA GLU A 98 37.92 -31.80 18.12
C GLU A 98 37.83 -30.36 17.61
N LEU A 99 38.35 -30.12 16.40
CA LEU A 99 38.28 -28.82 15.76
C LEU A 99 36.84 -28.42 15.39
N ASN A 100 36.06 -29.36 14.85
CA ASN A 100 34.64 -29.16 14.54
C ASN A 100 33.85 -28.78 15.79
N ASP A 101 34.02 -29.56 16.86
CA ASP A 101 33.28 -29.38 18.11
C ASP A 101 33.69 -28.09 18.82
N PHE A 102 34.98 -27.75 18.82
CA PHE A 102 35.45 -26.49 19.41
C PHE A 102 34.92 -25.27 18.65
N MET A 103 35.00 -25.27 17.31
CA MET A 103 34.49 -24.17 16.50
C MET A 103 32.98 -24.00 16.66
N LEU A 104 32.23 -25.11 16.60
CA LEU A 104 30.78 -25.10 16.84
C LEU A 104 30.47 -24.55 18.23
N TYR A 105 31.15 -25.04 19.27
CA TYR A 105 30.98 -24.58 20.63
C TYR A 105 31.20 -23.07 20.75
N VAL A 106 32.30 -22.52 20.20
CA VAL A 106 32.60 -21.09 20.28
C VAL A 106 31.49 -20.26 19.63
N LEU A 107 31.05 -20.64 18.44
CA LEU A 107 30.04 -19.93 17.66
C LEU A 107 28.64 -20.05 18.29
N GLU A 108 28.24 -21.26 18.67
CA GLU A 108 26.97 -21.52 19.36
C GLU A 108 26.91 -20.78 20.68
N ARG A 109 28.00 -20.81 21.46
CA ARG A 109 28.03 -20.15 22.75
C ARG A 109 27.99 -18.64 22.61
N ARG A 110 28.63 -18.05 21.60
CA ARG A 110 28.64 -16.59 21.40
C ARG A 110 27.30 -16.06 20.88
N TYR A 111 26.64 -16.79 19.98
CA TYR A 111 25.50 -16.28 19.21
C TYR A 111 24.17 -16.99 19.50
N GLY A 112 24.18 -18.16 20.13
CA GLY A 112 23.00 -18.99 20.37
C GLY A 112 22.19 -18.62 21.62
N TRP A 113 22.62 -17.64 22.42
CA TRP A 113 21.93 -17.26 23.67
C TRP A 113 20.44 -16.97 23.49
N SER A 114 20.07 -16.28 22.41
CA SER A 114 18.68 -15.90 22.13
C SER A 114 17.81 -17.07 21.64
N GLU A 115 18.42 -18.19 21.27
CA GLU A 115 17.72 -19.34 20.69
C GLU A 115 17.47 -20.45 21.72
N VAL A 116 18.25 -20.47 22.81
CA VAL A 116 18.11 -21.43 23.92
C VAL A 116 16.85 -21.16 24.76
N GLU A 117 16.43 -19.89 24.89
CA GLU A 117 15.29 -19.49 25.76
C GLU A 117 13.90 -19.91 25.22
N ASN A 118 13.80 -20.34 23.95
CA ASN A 118 12.53 -20.76 23.34
C ASN A 118 12.26 -22.27 23.43
N GLY A 119 13.20 -23.06 23.96
CA GLY A 119 13.02 -24.49 24.17
C GLY A 119 12.28 -24.76 25.48
N LYS A 120 11.04 -25.29 25.39
CA LYS A 120 10.18 -25.80 26.49
C LYS A 120 10.74 -25.55 27.91
N VAL A 121 10.43 -24.37 28.47
CA VAL A 121 10.63 -24.12 29.90
C VAL A 121 9.76 -25.13 30.65
N THR A 122 10.38 -26.10 31.31
CA THR A 122 9.72 -26.99 32.25
C THR A 122 9.24 -26.16 33.45
N LYS A 123 8.01 -26.40 33.92
CA LYS A 123 7.38 -25.66 35.04
C LYS A 123 8.25 -25.55 36.31
N GLU A 124 9.28 -26.38 36.47
CA GLU A 124 10.22 -26.34 37.59
C GLU A 124 11.19 -25.14 37.55
N ASP A 125 11.36 -24.46 36.41
CA ASP A 125 12.28 -23.30 36.28
C ASP A 125 11.64 -21.94 36.64
N GLU A 126 10.30 -21.85 36.78
CA GLU A 126 9.66 -20.59 37.18
C GLU A 126 9.93 -20.21 38.64
N ASP A 127 10.12 -21.19 39.53
CA ASP A 127 10.46 -20.94 40.93
C ASP A 127 11.87 -20.33 41.12
N PHE A 128 12.75 -20.44 40.11
CA PHE A 128 14.08 -19.81 40.14
C PHE A 128 14.08 -18.35 39.63
N ARG A 129 13.06 -17.90 38.88
CA ARG A 129 13.01 -16.53 38.32
C ARG A 129 12.74 -15.44 39.36
N ASN A 130 12.30 -15.79 40.56
CA ASN A 130 12.03 -14.83 41.65
C ASN A 130 13.28 -14.33 42.41
N LYS A 131 14.51 -14.71 42.00
CA LYS A 131 15.76 -14.15 42.56
C LYS A 131 16.33 -13.04 41.67
N ALA A 132 15.73 -11.86 41.74
CA ALA A 132 16.15 -10.64 41.03
C ALA A 132 17.62 -10.20 41.27
N ILE A 133 18.31 -10.80 42.24
CA ILE A 133 19.69 -10.45 42.65
C ILE A 133 20.76 -11.16 41.79
N ASP A 134 20.44 -12.20 41.00
CA ASP A 134 21.44 -12.94 40.22
C ASP A 134 21.56 -12.51 38.73
N HIS A 135 20.61 -11.72 38.21
CA HIS A 135 20.65 -11.29 36.81
C HIS A 135 21.84 -10.37 36.48
N GLU A 136 22.28 -9.52 37.41
CA GLU A 136 23.45 -8.65 37.21
C GLU A 136 24.75 -9.47 37.18
N ARG A 137 24.88 -10.48 38.05
CA ARG A 137 26.05 -11.38 38.07
C ARG A 137 26.10 -12.22 36.80
N VAL A 138 24.99 -12.83 36.41
CA VAL A 138 24.89 -13.61 35.16
C VAL A 138 25.17 -12.71 33.95
N GLY A 139 24.67 -11.46 33.95
CA GLY A 139 24.98 -10.46 32.94
C GLY A 139 26.49 -10.17 32.82
N ARG A 140 27.18 -9.91 33.94
CA ARG A 140 28.63 -9.70 33.97
C ARG A 140 29.43 -10.91 33.50
N LEU A 141 29.04 -12.10 33.95
CA LEU A 141 29.68 -13.35 33.53
C LEU A 141 29.48 -13.60 32.03
N LYS A 142 28.29 -13.33 31.49
CA LYS A 142 28.01 -13.41 30.05
C LYS A 142 28.86 -12.44 29.24
N THR A 143 29.04 -11.20 29.72
CA THR A 143 29.95 -10.23 29.08
C THR A 143 31.39 -10.76 29.07
N HIS A 144 31.91 -11.22 30.22
CA HIS A 144 33.26 -11.77 30.31
C HIS A 144 33.45 -12.99 29.40
N LEU A 145 32.46 -13.88 29.34
CA LEU A 145 32.49 -15.04 28.46
C LEU A 145 32.51 -14.61 26.99
N ASN A 146 31.69 -13.64 26.59
CA ASN A 146 31.66 -13.12 25.22
C ASN A 146 33.01 -12.52 24.80
N GLU A 147 33.68 -11.77 25.68
CA GLU A 147 35.03 -11.21 25.41
C GLU A 147 36.06 -12.33 25.14
N LEU A 148 36.00 -13.44 25.89
CA LEU A 148 36.87 -14.60 25.66
C LEU A 148 36.54 -15.28 24.34
N LEU A 149 35.26 -15.52 24.05
CA LEU A 149 34.82 -16.13 22.80
C LEU A 149 35.20 -15.28 21.58
N GLU A 150 35.11 -13.96 21.68
CA GLU A 150 35.56 -13.03 20.63
C GLU A 150 37.05 -13.14 20.34
N SER A 151 37.88 -13.39 21.36
CA SER A 151 39.32 -13.65 21.17
C SER A 151 39.56 -14.91 20.32
N PHE A 152 38.75 -15.96 20.50
CA PHE A 152 38.85 -17.18 19.69
C PHE A 152 38.26 -17.00 18.28
N ILE A 153 37.17 -16.24 18.12
CA ILE A 153 36.64 -15.89 16.79
C ILE A 153 37.68 -15.08 16.01
N HIS A 154 38.35 -14.13 16.67
CA HIS A 154 39.44 -13.37 16.09
C HIS A 154 40.60 -14.28 15.67
N TRP A 155 40.97 -15.26 16.51
CA TRP A 155 41.95 -16.27 16.13
C TRP A 155 41.54 -17.06 14.89
N PHE A 156 40.26 -17.41 14.74
CA PHE A 156 39.74 -18.07 13.53
C PHE A 156 39.94 -17.20 12.28
N LEU A 157 39.68 -15.89 12.38
CA LEU A 157 39.87 -14.94 11.27
C LEU A 157 41.35 -14.78 10.89
N CYS A 158 42.28 -14.92 11.83
CA CYS A 158 43.72 -14.84 11.57
C CYS A 158 44.32 -16.13 10.98
N GLN A 159 43.56 -17.23 10.91
CA GLN A 159 44.08 -18.48 10.36
C GLN A 159 44.23 -18.41 8.83
N ASN A 160 45.30 -19.00 8.30
CA ASN A 160 45.41 -19.28 6.87
C ASN A 160 44.36 -20.32 6.45
N ILE A 161 43.94 -20.29 5.18
CA ILE A 161 43.01 -21.30 4.66
C ILE A 161 43.70 -22.66 4.62
N SER A 162 43.15 -23.59 5.39
CA SER A 162 43.48 -25.01 5.35
C SER A 162 42.20 -25.85 5.23
N VAL A 163 42.33 -27.08 4.71
CA VAL A 163 41.22 -28.02 4.58
C VAL A 163 40.52 -28.26 5.92
N PRO A 164 41.24 -28.47 7.05
CA PRO A 164 40.59 -28.68 8.34
C PRO A 164 39.68 -27.53 8.76
N VAL A 165 40.14 -26.28 8.63
CA VAL A 165 39.37 -25.09 9.03
C VAL A 165 38.14 -24.90 8.13
N LEU A 166 38.27 -25.10 6.82
CA LEU A 166 37.14 -25.08 5.88
C LEU A 166 36.09 -26.15 6.23
N CYS A 167 36.54 -27.37 6.53
CA CYS A 167 35.66 -28.46 6.96
C CYS A 167 34.95 -28.13 8.28
N SER A 168 35.61 -27.44 9.21
CA SER A 168 35.01 -27.03 10.49
C SER A 168 33.95 -25.95 10.34
N PHE A 169 34.16 -24.95 9.49
CA PHE A 169 33.11 -23.97 9.19
C PHE A 169 31.89 -24.64 8.55
N ARG A 170 32.12 -25.55 7.60
CA ARG A 170 31.05 -26.35 6.99
C ARG A 170 30.31 -27.18 8.05
N ASN A 171 31.06 -27.82 8.95
CA ASN A 171 30.48 -28.60 10.03
C ASN A 171 29.64 -27.73 10.96
N ALA A 172 30.13 -26.56 11.36
CA ALA A 172 29.43 -25.62 12.23
C ALA A 172 28.09 -25.19 11.61
N ILE A 173 28.07 -24.83 10.32
CA ILE A 173 26.83 -24.49 9.60
C ILE A 173 25.86 -25.68 9.57
N SER A 174 26.36 -26.90 9.31
CA SER A 174 25.51 -28.09 9.20
C SER A 174 24.94 -28.57 10.54
N LYS A 175 25.73 -28.56 11.62
CA LYS A 175 25.31 -29.00 12.96
C LYS A 175 24.36 -27.99 13.61
N ALA A 176 24.53 -26.69 13.36
CA ALA A 176 23.64 -25.63 13.84
C ALA A 176 22.30 -25.52 13.07
N SER A 177 21.79 -26.63 12.51
CA SER A 177 20.62 -26.65 11.60
C SER A 177 19.37 -25.97 12.18
N ASN A 178 19.13 -26.12 13.48
CA ASN A 178 18.02 -25.52 14.25
C ASN A 178 18.35 -24.15 14.89
N ARG A 179 19.52 -23.57 14.60
CA ARG A 179 20.04 -22.32 15.18
C ARG A 179 20.36 -21.30 14.08
N PRO A 180 19.35 -20.66 13.46
CA PRO A 180 19.55 -19.72 12.36
C PRO A 180 20.45 -18.53 12.69
N VAL A 181 20.44 -18.01 13.92
CA VAL A 181 21.30 -16.89 14.33
C VAL A 181 22.77 -17.32 14.32
N VAL A 182 23.06 -18.50 14.88
CA VAL A 182 24.42 -19.06 14.87
C VAL A 182 24.91 -19.30 13.45
N ARG A 183 24.09 -19.92 12.59
CA ARG A 183 24.43 -20.13 11.17
C ARG A 183 24.69 -18.82 10.44
N ASN A 184 23.83 -17.81 10.64
CA ASN A 184 23.99 -16.50 10.02
C ASN A 184 25.33 -15.87 10.38
N GLN A 185 25.67 -15.84 11.68
CA GLN A 185 26.93 -15.27 12.15
C GLN A 185 28.15 -16.09 11.70
N THR A 186 28.02 -17.41 11.67
CA THR A 186 29.04 -18.31 11.11
C THR A 186 29.32 -17.98 9.66
N VAL A 187 28.28 -17.82 8.82
CA VAL A 187 28.42 -17.43 7.41
C VAL A 187 29.02 -16.04 7.27
N VAL A 188 28.65 -15.08 8.13
CA VAL A 188 29.25 -13.73 8.11
C VAL A 188 30.77 -13.80 8.38
N ILE A 189 31.17 -14.43 9.48
CA ILE A 189 32.58 -14.59 9.88
C ILE A 189 33.36 -15.31 8.78
N MET A 190 32.78 -16.40 8.27
CA MET A 190 33.36 -17.21 7.20
C MET A 190 33.56 -16.41 5.91
N MET A 191 32.58 -15.61 5.48
CA MET A 191 32.71 -14.80 4.27
C MET A 191 33.75 -13.69 4.43
N ASP A 192 33.80 -13.04 5.59
CA ASP A 192 34.81 -12.01 5.89
C ASP A 192 36.22 -12.63 5.91
N TRP A 193 36.37 -13.82 6.49
CA TRP A 193 37.61 -14.61 6.48
C TRP A 193 38.06 -15.03 5.07
N LEU A 194 37.13 -15.53 4.25
CA LEU A 194 37.41 -15.91 2.86
C LEU A 194 37.83 -14.69 2.04
N HIS A 195 37.21 -13.53 2.26
CA HIS A 195 37.59 -12.29 1.58
C HIS A 195 39.02 -11.85 1.95
N GLN A 196 39.38 -11.84 3.23
CA GLN A 196 40.73 -11.49 3.69
C GLN A 196 41.82 -12.40 3.08
N ASN A 197 41.50 -13.68 2.90
CA ASN A 197 42.42 -14.67 2.36
C ASN A 197 42.33 -14.85 0.84
N SER A 198 41.44 -14.15 0.15
CA SER A 198 41.11 -14.39 -1.27
C SER A 198 42.27 -14.17 -2.24
N SER A 199 43.22 -13.29 -1.88
CA SER A 199 44.43 -12.99 -2.68
C SER A 199 45.55 -14.01 -2.50
N GLN A 200 45.43 -14.92 -1.53
CA GLN A 200 46.51 -15.81 -1.14
C GLN A 200 46.54 -17.09 -1.98
N PRO A 201 47.74 -17.67 -2.27
CA PRO A 201 47.85 -18.88 -3.09
C PRO A 201 47.08 -20.09 -2.55
N TRP A 202 46.94 -20.19 -1.22
CA TRP A 202 46.25 -21.30 -0.56
C TRP A 202 44.72 -21.27 -0.72
N PHE A 203 44.13 -20.07 -0.88
CA PHE A 203 42.73 -19.95 -1.25
C PHE A 203 42.46 -20.71 -2.56
N HIS A 204 43.41 -20.57 -3.48
CA HIS A 204 43.34 -21.17 -4.78
C HIS A 204 43.66 -22.67 -4.82
N SER A 205 44.48 -23.19 -3.90
CA SER A 205 44.80 -24.62 -3.81
C SER A 205 43.65 -25.44 -3.22
N HIS A 206 42.84 -24.85 -2.33
CA HIS A 206 41.72 -25.51 -1.65
C HIS A 206 40.36 -25.14 -2.26
N TRP A 207 40.34 -24.87 -3.56
CA TRP A 207 39.19 -24.31 -4.26
C TRP A 207 37.90 -25.14 -4.10
N ARG A 208 37.99 -26.48 -4.14
CA ARG A 208 36.80 -27.35 -4.01
C ARG A 208 36.07 -27.11 -2.69
N GLN A 209 36.80 -27.05 -1.59
CA GLN A 209 36.24 -26.84 -0.25
C GLN A 209 35.72 -25.41 -0.07
N VAL A 210 36.42 -24.42 -0.62
CA VAL A 210 35.92 -23.03 -0.67
C VAL A 210 34.60 -22.96 -1.43
N GLN A 211 34.52 -23.59 -2.60
CA GLN A 211 33.32 -23.63 -3.41
C GLN A 211 32.14 -24.29 -2.68
N GLU A 212 32.36 -25.45 -2.05
CA GLU A 212 31.34 -26.14 -1.25
C GLU A 212 30.79 -25.26 -0.13
N LEU A 213 31.67 -24.50 0.52
CA LEU A 213 31.31 -23.63 1.63
C LEU A 213 30.51 -22.39 1.18
N LEU A 214 30.89 -21.79 0.06
CA LEU A 214 30.11 -20.73 -0.59
C LEU A 214 28.71 -21.23 -0.97
N VAL A 215 28.62 -22.43 -1.56
CA VAL A 215 27.33 -23.05 -1.90
C VAL A 215 26.48 -23.27 -0.65
N CYS A 216 27.05 -23.75 0.46
CA CYS A 216 26.30 -23.92 1.72
C CYS A 216 25.62 -22.63 2.21
N GLY A 217 26.32 -21.48 2.14
CA GLY A 217 25.75 -20.19 2.54
C GLY A 217 24.73 -19.65 1.53
N VAL A 218 24.98 -19.84 0.23
CA VAL A 218 24.08 -19.39 -0.84
C VAL A 218 22.78 -20.20 -0.87
N THR A 219 22.82 -21.50 -0.58
CA THR A 219 21.64 -22.39 -0.61
C THR A 219 20.99 -22.60 0.76
N ASP A 220 21.29 -21.74 1.74
CA ASP A 220 20.69 -21.81 3.07
C ASP A 220 19.15 -21.74 3.00
N ILE A 221 18.43 -22.38 3.92
CA ILE A 221 16.97 -22.32 4.00
C ILE A 221 16.46 -20.95 4.45
N TRP A 222 17.25 -20.20 5.22
CA TRP A 222 16.89 -18.88 5.75
C TRP A 222 17.36 -17.75 4.82
N SER A 223 16.42 -16.90 4.41
CA SER A 223 16.70 -15.79 3.47
C SER A 223 17.71 -14.78 4.04
N ALA A 224 17.73 -14.55 5.35
CA ALA A 224 18.70 -13.66 5.99
C ALA A 224 20.15 -14.15 5.78
N ILE A 225 20.37 -15.46 5.86
CA ILE A 225 21.68 -16.08 5.69
C ILE A 225 22.12 -16.03 4.23
N ARG A 226 21.21 -16.40 3.30
CA ARG A 226 21.45 -16.25 1.85
C ARG A 226 21.84 -14.82 1.51
N ASN A 227 21.08 -13.83 1.98
CA ASN A 227 21.37 -12.41 1.75
C ASN A 227 22.71 -11.98 2.36
N ALA A 228 23.03 -12.42 3.59
CA ALA A 228 24.30 -12.10 4.24
C ALA A 228 25.50 -12.65 3.45
N CYS A 229 25.37 -13.86 2.91
CA CYS A 229 26.36 -14.47 2.01
C CYS A 229 26.47 -13.68 0.70
N ILE A 230 25.35 -13.47 0.00
CA ILE A 230 25.33 -12.77 -1.31
C ILE A 230 25.90 -11.35 -1.22
N ASN A 231 25.61 -10.61 -0.15
CA ASN A 231 26.12 -9.25 0.04
C ASN A 231 27.66 -9.17 0.21
N ARG A 232 28.30 -10.27 0.61
CA ARG A 232 29.76 -10.38 0.77
C ARG A 232 30.44 -11.13 -0.39
N LEU A 233 29.66 -11.73 -1.29
CA LEU A 233 30.18 -12.59 -2.34
C LEU A 233 30.94 -11.82 -3.42
N GLY A 234 30.52 -10.60 -3.75
CA GLY A 234 31.10 -9.79 -4.84
C GLY A 234 32.63 -9.65 -4.78
N PRO A 235 33.20 -9.11 -3.68
CA PRO A 235 34.65 -8.96 -3.54
C PRO A 235 35.43 -10.28 -3.56
N ILE A 236 34.81 -11.40 -3.17
CA ILE A 236 35.44 -12.73 -3.22
C ILE A 236 35.47 -13.26 -4.64
N VAL A 237 34.37 -13.07 -5.39
CA VAL A 237 34.24 -13.49 -6.79
C VAL A 237 35.27 -12.76 -7.65
N ASP A 238 35.54 -11.48 -7.40
CA ASP A 238 36.56 -10.72 -8.15
C ASP A 238 37.98 -11.32 -8.09
N CYS A 239 38.25 -12.19 -7.11
CA CYS A 239 39.53 -12.91 -6.99
C CYS A 239 39.54 -14.25 -7.75
N PHE A 240 38.43 -14.70 -8.34
CA PHE A 240 38.40 -15.96 -9.08
C PHE A 240 39.02 -15.79 -10.46
N THR A 241 39.85 -16.76 -10.87
CA THR A 241 40.18 -16.92 -12.29
C THR A 241 38.94 -17.33 -13.09
N LEU A 242 38.89 -17.06 -14.39
CA LEU A 242 37.73 -17.45 -15.21
C LEU A 242 37.39 -18.94 -15.12
N VAL A 243 38.38 -19.82 -15.06
CA VAL A 243 38.17 -21.29 -14.90
C VAL A 243 37.45 -21.62 -13.60
N LYS A 244 37.77 -20.92 -12.51
CA LYS A 244 37.13 -21.12 -11.21
C LYS A 244 35.74 -20.51 -11.18
N LEU A 245 35.59 -19.34 -11.79
CA LEU A 245 34.29 -18.72 -11.98
C LEU A 245 33.34 -19.63 -12.76
N GLU A 246 33.81 -20.24 -13.85
CA GLU A 246 33.08 -21.22 -14.65
C GLU A 246 32.68 -22.44 -13.81
N ALA A 247 33.61 -23.01 -13.04
CA ALA A 247 33.31 -24.13 -12.15
C ALA A 247 32.28 -23.77 -11.07
N PHE A 248 32.34 -22.56 -10.51
CA PHE A 248 31.36 -22.07 -9.53
C PHE A 248 29.99 -21.89 -10.17
N TYR A 249 29.95 -21.17 -11.29
CA TYR A 249 28.75 -20.95 -12.08
C TYR A 249 28.07 -22.26 -12.49
N CYS A 250 28.83 -23.25 -12.98
CA CYS A 250 28.29 -24.56 -13.35
C CYS A 250 27.62 -25.29 -12.17
N THR A 251 28.14 -25.14 -10.95
CA THR A 251 27.49 -25.70 -9.76
C THR A 251 26.18 -24.99 -9.43
N LEU A 252 26.13 -23.65 -9.58
CA LEU A 252 24.90 -22.88 -9.40
C LEU A 252 23.84 -23.25 -10.46
N VAL A 253 24.24 -23.42 -11.72
CA VAL A 253 23.37 -23.88 -12.81
C VAL A 253 22.79 -25.25 -12.52
N LYS A 254 23.59 -26.18 -11.99
CA LYS A 254 23.12 -27.52 -11.58
C LYS A 254 22.04 -27.42 -10.51
N ILE A 255 22.22 -26.58 -9.50
CA ILE A 255 21.21 -26.36 -8.43
C ILE A 255 19.91 -25.78 -9.02
N CYS A 256 20.02 -24.80 -9.91
CA CYS A 256 18.84 -24.20 -10.54
C CYS A 256 18.05 -25.18 -11.42
N ARG A 257 18.76 -26.04 -12.17
CA ARG A 257 18.14 -27.02 -13.10
C ARG A 257 17.63 -28.27 -12.42
N ASP A 258 18.17 -28.62 -11.26
CA ASP A 258 17.77 -29.81 -10.52
C ASP A 258 16.29 -29.70 -10.05
N PRO A 259 15.41 -30.61 -10.48
CA PRO A 259 14.02 -30.62 -10.04
C PRO A 259 13.87 -30.83 -8.53
N HIS A 260 14.81 -31.53 -7.89
CA HIS A 260 14.77 -31.86 -6.46
C HIS A 260 15.35 -30.77 -5.56
N SER A 261 16.04 -29.78 -6.14
CA SER A 261 16.56 -28.65 -5.40
C SER A 261 15.42 -27.78 -4.88
N SER A 262 15.48 -27.42 -3.59
CA SER A 262 14.47 -26.56 -2.96
C SER A 262 14.41 -25.19 -3.63
N TRP A 263 13.25 -24.54 -3.60
CA TRP A 263 13.11 -23.20 -4.18
C TRP A 263 14.05 -22.18 -3.52
N GLN A 264 14.38 -22.36 -2.24
CA GLN A 264 15.33 -21.52 -1.50
C GLN A 264 16.75 -21.67 -2.06
N ALA A 265 17.15 -22.91 -2.39
CA ALA A 265 18.44 -23.18 -3.00
C ALA A 265 18.52 -22.57 -4.41
N LYS A 266 17.44 -22.71 -5.21
CA LYS A 266 17.33 -22.09 -6.54
C LYS A 266 17.39 -20.56 -6.45
N GLU A 267 16.65 -19.95 -5.53
CA GLU A 267 16.65 -18.50 -5.28
C GLU A 267 18.06 -18.00 -4.93
N GLY A 268 18.73 -18.67 -3.99
CA GLY A 268 20.09 -18.33 -3.61
C GLY A 268 21.06 -18.47 -4.78
N ALA A 269 20.99 -19.59 -5.50
CA ALA A 269 21.87 -19.85 -6.63
C ALA A 269 21.72 -18.78 -7.74
N ILE A 270 20.48 -18.38 -8.07
CA ILE A 270 20.26 -17.32 -9.05
C ILE A 270 20.71 -15.93 -8.52
N MET A 271 20.63 -15.68 -7.21
CA MET A 271 21.22 -14.47 -6.60
C MET A 271 22.74 -14.45 -6.74
N ALA A 272 23.42 -15.59 -6.58
CA ALA A 272 24.86 -15.69 -6.80
C ALA A 272 25.22 -15.49 -8.27
N VAL A 273 24.42 -16.00 -9.22
CA VAL A 273 24.57 -15.71 -10.65
C VAL A 273 24.45 -14.21 -10.95
N ILE A 274 23.52 -13.49 -10.29
CA ILE A 274 23.43 -12.03 -10.41
C ILE A 274 24.74 -11.36 -9.98
N VAL A 275 25.35 -11.79 -8.87
CA VAL A 275 26.64 -11.25 -8.41
C VAL A 275 27.74 -11.52 -9.43
N ILE A 276 27.85 -12.75 -9.93
CA ILE A 276 28.83 -13.12 -10.96
C ILE A 276 28.69 -12.20 -12.18
N LEU A 277 27.47 -12.04 -12.70
CA LEU A 277 27.22 -11.15 -13.85
C LEU A 277 27.64 -9.73 -13.52
N ARG A 278 27.27 -9.21 -12.35
CA ARG A 278 27.55 -7.82 -11.96
C ARG A 278 29.03 -7.50 -11.85
N ASN A 279 29.88 -8.48 -11.61
CA ASN A 279 31.33 -8.30 -11.54
C ASN A 279 31.98 -8.06 -12.92
N PHE A 280 31.26 -8.26 -14.03
CA PHE A 280 31.69 -7.80 -15.36
C PHE A 280 31.24 -6.35 -15.58
N HIS A 281 32.17 -5.47 -15.94
CA HIS A 281 31.92 -4.03 -16.06
C HIS A 281 32.41 -3.50 -17.40
N TRP A 282 31.62 -2.66 -18.08
CA TRP A 282 32.07 -1.94 -19.27
C TRP A 282 33.10 -0.87 -18.90
N VAL A 283 34.24 -0.86 -19.60
CA VAL A 283 35.31 0.13 -19.48
C VAL A 283 35.58 0.71 -20.86
N GLY A 284 35.56 2.04 -20.99
CA GLY A 284 35.93 2.73 -22.22
C GLY A 284 37.42 3.08 -22.23
N ARG A 285 38.12 2.77 -23.31
CA ARG A 285 39.49 3.25 -23.57
C ARG A 285 39.48 4.19 -24.77
N LEU A 286 40.05 5.38 -24.55
CA LEU A 286 40.38 6.31 -25.62
C LEU A 286 41.53 5.69 -26.43
N SER A 287 41.29 5.43 -27.72
CA SER A 287 42.35 4.94 -28.60
C SER A 287 43.40 6.04 -28.78
N HIS A 288 44.55 5.91 -28.11
CA HIS A 288 45.70 6.81 -28.28
C HIS A 288 46.56 6.41 -29.49
N SER A 289 45.93 6.05 -30.62
CA SER A 289 46.66 5.97 -31.89
C SER A 289 46.90 7.40 -32.38
N PHE A 290 48.13 7.91 -32.22
CA PHE A 290 48.62 9.18 -32.74
C PHE A 290 48.69 9.20 -34.29
N SER A 291 47.67 8.71 -34.99
CA SER A 291 47.50 8.92 -36.42
C SER A 291 46.61 10.16 -36.59
N GLU A 292 47.15 11.23 -37.17
CA GLU A 292 46.50 12.55 -37.27
C GLU A 292 45.17 12.55 -38.06
N HIS A 293 44.69 11.41 -38.58
CA HIS A 293 43.54 11.34 -39.49
C HIS A 293 42.43 10.36 -39.05
N SER A 294 42.49 9.74 -37.87
CA SER A 294 41.40 8.89 -37.36
C SER A 294 40.69 9.58 -36.19
N VAL A 295 39.41 9.91 -36.37
CA VAL A 295 38.50 10.44 -35.35
C VAL A 295 38.58 9.55 -34.09
N ASN A 296 38.62 10.17 -32.90
CA ASN A 296 38.72 9.53 -31.59
C ASN A 296 37.67 8.41 -31.38
N GLU A 297 37.98 7.19 -31.82
CA GLU A 297 37.11 6.04 -31.62
C GLU A 297 37.29 5.55 -30.17
N THR A 298 36.22 5.67 -29.38
CA THR A 298 36.17 5.13 -28.02
C THR A 298 35.81 3.65 -28.14
N SER A 299 36.76 2.77 -27.81
CA SER A 299 36.51 1.34 -27.76
C SER A 299 36.03 0.97 -26.36
N PHE A 300 34.95 0.19 -26.28
CA PHE A 300 34.41 -0.34 -25.03
C PHE A 300 34.75 -1.81 -24.92
N TYR A 301 35.17 -2.26 -23.74
CA TYR A 301 35.41 -3.67 -23.43
C TYR A 301 34.87 -4.00 -22.04
N LEU A 302 34.57 -5.27 -21.79
CA LEU A 302 34.23 -5.78 -20.48
C LEU A 302 35.50 -6.10 -19.70
N LYS A 303 35.53 -5.67 -18.44
CA LYS A 303 36.58 -5.98 -17.49
C LYS A 303 36.05 -6.88 -16.38
N TYR A 304 36.82 -7.92 -16.06
CA TYR A 304 36.59 -8.80 -14.92
C TYR A 304 37.94 -9.06 -14.24
N GLY A 305 38.09 -8.59 -12.99
CA GLY A 305 39.39 -8.58 -12.32
C GLY A 305 40.47 -7.87 -13.16
N HIS A 306 41.50 -8.60 -13.57
CA HIS A 306 42.57 -8.12 -14.46
C HIS A 306 42.36 -8.48 -15.94
N GLU A 307 41.32 -9.25 -16.27
CA GLU A 307 41.05 -9.70 -17.62
C GLU A 307 40.16 -8.70 -18.38
N GLU A 308 40.51 -8.44 -19.63
CA GLU A 308 39.78 -7.57 -20.55
C GLU A 308 39.23 -8.43 -21.70
N MET A 309 37.95 -8.27 -22.03
CA MET A 309 37.25 -9.08 -23.04
C MET A 309 36.23 -8.24 -23.81
N GLN A 310 35.96 -8.59 -25.06
CA GLN A 310 35.00 -7.84 -25.90
C GLN A 310 33.54 -8.19 -25.58
N GLN A 311 33.30 -9.40 -25.09
CA GLN A 311 31.98 -9.95 -24.81
C GLN A 311 32.04 -10.84 -23.56
N LEU A 312 30.88 -11.16 -22.98
CA LEU A 312 30.82 -12.10 -21.86
C LEU A 312 31.42 -13.47 -22.23
N PRO A 313 32.01 -14.19 -21.26
CA PRO A 313 32.48 -15.54 -21.48
C PRO A 313 31.39 -16.47 -22.03
N ARG A 314 31.75 -17.34 -22.97
CA ARG A 314 30.81 -18.26 -23.65
C ARG A 314 29.99 -19.10 -22.69
N PHE A 315 30.58 -19.60 -21.60
CA PHE A 315 29.86 -20.40 -20.61
C PHE A 315 28.70 -19.63 -19.95
N LEU A 316 28.76 -18.29 -19.86
CA LEU A 316 27.66 -17.45 -19.42
C LEU A 316 26.67 -17.20 -20.57
N ALA A 317 27.17 -16.72 -21.71
CA ALA A 317 26.35 -16.34 -22.86
C ALA A 317 25.51 -17.50 -23.40
N ASP A 318 26.11 -18.68 -23.55
CA ASP A 318 25.48 -19.85 -24.18
C ASP A 318 24.48 -20.54 -23.24
N SER A 319 24.58 -20.33 -21.92
CA SER A 319 23.78 -21.08 -20.94
C SER A 319 22.66 -20.26 -20.29
N LEU A 320 22.77 -18.93 -20.24
CA LEU A 320 21.85 -18.09 -19.46
C LEU A 320 20.40 -18.17 -19.95
N HIS A 321 20.14 -18.11 -21.26
CA HIS A 321 18.77 -18.26 -21.78
C HIS A 321 18.12 -19.56 -21.31
N SER A 322 18.80 -20.70 -21.51
CA SER A 322 18.33 -22.02 -21.10
C SER A 322 18.20 -22.20 -19.57
N LEU A 323 18.87 -21.35 -18.78
CA LEU A 323 18.76 -21.32 -17.32
C LEU A 323 17.58 -20.46 -16.87
N ILE A 324 17.42 -19.28 -17.46
CA ILE A 324 16.47 -18.26 -17.00
C ILE A 324 15.04 -18.64 -17.35
N TYR A 325 14.73 -19.05 -18.58
CA TYR A 325 13.34 -19.26 -18.98
C TYR A 325 12.60 -20.30 -18.11
N PRO A 326 13.18 -21.46 -17.77
CA PRO A 326 12.54 -22.39 -16.83
C PRO A 326 12.32 -21.79 -15.43
N LEU A 327 13.20 -20.88 -14.98
CA LEU A 327 13.05 -20.20 -13.69
C LEU A 327 12.01 -19.09 -13.72
N LEU A 328 11.69 -18.53 -14.89
CA LEU A 328 10.59 -17.58 -15.07
C LEU A 328 9.22 -18.26 -14.91
N ALA A 329 9.12 -19.57 -15.19
CA ALA A 329 7.92 -20.37 -14.94
C ALA A 329 7.81 -20.90 -13.50
N HIS A 330 8.78 -20.60 -12.63
CA HIS A 330 8.80 -21.17 -11.29
C HIS A 330 7.66 -20.62 -10.40
N PRO A 331 6.96 -21.44 -9.59
CA PRO A 331 5.80 -20.99 -8.81
C PRO A 331 6.14 -19.94 -7.73
N GLN A 332 7.35 -20.00 -7.17
CA GLN A 332 7.85 -19.02 -6.20
C GLN A 332 8.21 -17.68 -6.86
N ILE A 333 7.51 -16.61 -6.50
CA ILE A 333 7.73 -15.25 -7.04
C ILE A 333 9.16 -14.74 -6.89
N SER A 334 9.82 -15.02 -5.75
CA SER A 334 11.18 -14.52 -5.52
C SER A 334 12.23 -15.18 -6.43
N VAL A 335 11.98 -16.41 -6.88
CA VAL A 335 12.80 -17.07 -7.91
C VAL A 335 12.60 -16.36 -9.26
N ARG A 336 11.35 -16.10 -9.68
CA ARG A 336 11.02 -15.37 -10.93
C ARG A 336 11.63 -13.96 -10.95
N ASP A 337 11.50 -13.23 -9.85
CA ASP A 337 12.05 -11.88 -9.70
C ASP A 337 13.57 -11.87 -9.84
N ASN A 338 14.26 -12.81 -9.20
CA ASN A 338 15.71 -12.91 -9.29
C ASN A 338 16.16 -13.44 -10.65
N ALA A 339 15.41 -14.34 -11.31
CA ALA A 339 15.67 -14.72 -12.69
C ALA A 339 15.55 -13.52 -13.65
N THR A 340 14.51 -12.69 -13.49
CA THR A 340 14.33 -11.45 -14.26
C THR A 340 15.49 -10.47 -14.04
N LYS A 341 15.95 -10.31 -12.78
CA LYS A 341 17.11 -9.46 -12.44
C LYS A 341 18.43 -10.02 -12.99
N ALA A 342 18.61 -11.34 -12.97
CA ALA A 342 19.76 -12.00 -13.56
C ALA A 342 19.80 -11.75 -15.07
N PHE A 343 18.65 -11.92 -15.74
CA PHE A 343 18.56 -11.69 -17.18
C PHE A 343 18.79 -10.22 -17.54
N SER A 344 18.21 -9.29 -16.78
CA SER A 344 18.48 -7.85 -16.95
C SER A 344 19.97 -7.52 -16.75
N SER A 345 20.63 -8.15 -15.78
CA SER A 345 22.08 -7.96 -15.54
C SER A 345 22.93 -8.56 -16.66
N PHE A 346 22.50 -9.67 -17.25
CA PHE A 346 23.12 -10.26 -18.43
C PHE A 346 23.00 -9.33 -19.64
N LEU A 347 21.78 -8.90 -19.97
CA LEU A 347 21.50 -8.09 -21.15
C LEU A 347 22.20 -6.73 -21.13
N SER A 348 22.37 -6.11 -19.95
CA SER A 348 23.15 -4.86 -19.82
C SER A 348 24.65 -5.02 -20.12
N ARG A 349 25.13 -6.26 -20.30
CA ARG A 349 26.52 -6.64 -20.60
C ARG A 349 26.66 -7.31 -21.96
N CYS A 350 25.57 -7.41 -22.71
CA CYS A 350 25.56 -7.91 -24.07
C CYS A 350 25.42 -6.75 -25.07
N GLU A 351 25.58 -7.06 -26.34
CA GLU A 351 25.27 -6.12 -27.41
C GLU A 351 23.76 -5.82 -27.47
N PHE A 352 23.39 -4.65 -27.98
CA PHE A 352 21.99 -4.23 -28.06
C PHE A 352 21.10 -5.21 -28.85
N GLN A 353 21.65 -5.88 -29.87
CA GLN A 353 20.94 -6.90 -30.64
C GLN A 353 20.45 -8.06 -29.77
N GLU A 354 21.19 -8.41 -28.72
CA GLU A 354 20.81 -9.47 -27.79
C GLU A 354 19.55 -9.10 -26.99
N ALA A 355 19.38 -7.82 -26.64
CA ALA A 355 18.16 -7.33 -26.00
C ALA A 355 16.95 -7.40 -26.93
N LEU A 356 17.13 -7.17 -28.24
CA LEU A 356 16.08 -7.36 -29.24
C LEU A 356 15.71 -8.84 -29.40
N ASN A 357 16.72 -9.72 -29.51
CA ASN A 357 16.51 -11.16 -29.62
C ASN A 357 15.79 -11.72 -28.39
N ALA A 358 16.19 -11.29 -27.18
CA ALA A 358 15.53 -11.67 -25.94
C ALA A 358 14.08 -11.18 -25.84
N LEU A 359 13.77 -9.99 -26.39
CA LEU A 359 12.41 -9.49 -26.45
C LEU A 359 11.57 -10.34 -27.42
N ASP A 360 12.09 -10.60 -28.62
CA ASP A 360 11.44 -11.43 -29.62
C ASP A 360 11.18 -12.85 -29.09
N GLU A 361 12.15 -13.47 -28.42
CA GLU A 361 11.99 -14.80 -27.83
C GLU A 361 10.97 -14.80 -26.68
N ALA A 362 11.04 -13.84 -25.76
CA ALA A 362 10.09 -13.75 -24.65
C ALA A 362 8.63 -13.54 -25.15
N ILE A 363 8.44 -12.71 -26.17
CA ILE A 363 7.12 -12.51 -26.79
C ILE A 363 6.67 -13.74 -27.58
N SER A 364 7.59 -14.43 -28.27
CA SER A 364 7.26 -15.66 -29.00
C SER A 364 6.81 -16.77 -28.05
N ARG A 365 7.44 -16.89 -26.88
CA ARG A 365 7.02 -17.83 -25.81
C ARG A 365 5.68 -17.47 -25.17
N LEU A 366 5.33 -16.19 -25.12
CA LEU A 366 4.02 -15.73 -24.68
C LEU A 366 2.91 -15.99 -25.72
N SER A 367 3.28 -16.20 -26.99
CA SER A 367 2.34 -16.56 -28.03
C SER A 367 1.99 -18.04 -27.88
N PRO A 368 0.69 -18.40 -27.73
CA PRO A 368 0.30 -19.80 -27.75
C PRO A 368 0.74 -20.38 -29.10
N SER A 369 1.68 -21.31 -29.05
CA SER A 369 2.24 -21.93 -30.25
C SER A 369 1.12 -22.72 -30.92
N ARG A 370 0.49 -22.15 -31.96
CA ARG A 370 -0.14 -22.96 -32.99
C ARG A 370 1.02 -23.65 -33.70
N GLU A 371 1.43 -24.82 -33.21
CA GLU A 371 2.18 -25.72 -34.07
C GLU A 371 1.35 -25.86 -35.36
N PRO A 372 1.88 -25.47 -36.53
CA PRO A 372 1.18 -25.72 -37.76
C PRO A 372 0.98 -27.23 -37.82
N TYR A 373 -0.28 -27.68 -37.75
CA TYR A 373 -0.65 -29.05 -38.05
C TYR A 373 0.11 -29.41 -39.32
N GLN A 374 1.11 -30.29 -39.20
CA GLN A 374 1.75 -30.86 -40.36
C GLN A 374 0.62 -31.54 -41.12
N GLU A 375 0.30 -31.04 -42.32
CA GLU A 375 -0.53 -31.75 -43.28
C GLU A 375 0.18 -33.08 -43.54
N GLY A 376 -0.20 -34.08 -42.76
CA GLY A 376 0.22 -35.46 -42.89
C GLY A 376 -0.37 -36.00 -44.18
N GLN A 377 0.39 -35.83 -45.26
CA GLN A 377 0.24 -36.62 -46.47
C GLN A 377 0.66 -38.06 -46.12
N GLY A 378 -0.32 -38.95 -45.91
CA GLY A 378 -0.04 -40.36 -45.67
C GLY A 378 -1.30 -41.14 -45.32
N ASP A 379 -1.71 -41.99 -46.25
CA ASP A 379 -2.86 -42.88 -46.20
C ASP A 379 -2.93 -43.82 -44.98
N ASP A 380 -4.17 -44.20 -44.71
CA ASP A 380 -4.63 -45.53 -44.25
C ASP A 380 -4.54 -45.94 -42.77
N ASP A 381 -5.75 -46.16 -42.26
CA ASP A 381 -6.20 -47.21 -41.34
C ASP A 381 -5.98 -47.09 -39.81
N GLY A 382 -7.06 -47.41 -39.09
CA GLY A 382 -6.99 -47.84 -37.70
C GLY A 382 -7.44 -46.83 -36.64
N ALA A 383 -8.76 -46.79 -36.42
CA ALA A 383 -9.42 -46.23 -35.25
C ALA A 383 -8.66 -46.45 -33.93
N LEU A 384 -8.47 -45.40 -33.12
CA LEU A 384 -8.49 -45.45 -31.65
C LEU A 384 -8.43 -44.03 -31.02
N ARG A 385 -9.44 -43.76 -30.18
CA ARG A 385 -9.53 -42.73 -29.12
C ARG A 385 -9.60 -41.25 -29.53
N MET A 386 -10.84 -40.80 -29.75
CA MET A 386 -11.25 -39.45 -29.36
C MET A 386 -11.24 -39.35 -27.82
N GLN A 387 -10.13 -38.92 -27.23
CA GLN A 387 -10.20 -38.15 -25.99
C GLN A 387 -10.42 -36.70 -26.44
N ASP A 388 -11.60 -36.18 -26.11
CA ASP A 388 -11.95 -34.77 -26.23
C ASP A 388 -11.05 -34.01 -25.25
N PRO A 389 -9.98 -33.32 -25.69
CA PRO A 389 -9.22 -32.46 -24.79
C PRO A 389 -10.17 -31.32 -24.43
N SER A 390 -10.24 -30.96 -23.15
CA SER A 390 -10.90 -29.74 -22.72
C SER A 390 -10.25 -28.54 -23.41
N MET A 391 -10.82 -28.13 -24.55
CA MET A 391 -10.35 -27.08 -25.48
C MET A 391 -10.13 -25.69 -24.84
N ASP A 392 -10.47 -25.52 -23.57
CA ASP A 392 -10.38 -24.22 -22.88
C ASP A 392 -9.08 -24.00 -22.10
N GLU A 393 -8.30 -25.05 -21.74
CA GLU A 393 -7.07 -24.89 -20.94
C GLU A 393 -5.77 -24.73 -21.77
N GLU A 394 -5.73 -25.18 -23.04
CA GLU A 394 -4.50 -25.15 -23.86
C GLU A 394 -4.25 -23.82 -24.59
N LEU A 395 -5.17 -22.85 -24.49
CA LEU A 395 -5.07 -21.57 -25.22
C LEU A 395 -4.10 -20.55 -24.59
N PHE A 396 -3.75 -20.72 -23.31
CA PHE A 396 -2.94 -19.76 -22.56
C PHE A 396 -1.66 -20.41 -22.01
N VAL A 397 -0.58 -19.62 -22.02
CA VAL A 397 0.65 -19.94 -21.29
C VAL A 397 0.36 -20.02 -19.80
N ASP A 398 1.05 -20.90 -19.06
CA ASP A 398 0.91 -20.97 -17.60
C ASP A 398 1.07 -19.59 -16.93
N ALA A 399 0.27 -19.33 -15.89
CA ALA A 399 0.21 -18.01 -15.27
C ALA A 399 1.56 -17.54 -14.72
N TYR A 400 2.35 -18.45 -14.14
CA TYR A 400 3.66 -18.09 -13.57
C TYR A 400 4.66 -17.80 -14.68
N GLU A 401 4.68 -18.61 -15.74
CA GLU A 401 5.52 -18.39 -16.91
C GLU A 401 5.16 -17.07 -17.60
N ALA A 402 3.87 -16.82 -17.85
CA ALA A 402 3.40 -15.59 -18.45
C ALA A 402 3.82 -14.36 -17.64
N GLU A 403 3.61 -14.35 -16.32
CA GLU A 403 4.07 -13.27 -15.43
C GLU A 403 5.59 -13.03 -15.53
N GLY A 404 6.38 -14.10 -15.51
CA GLY A 404 7.83 -14.03 -15.61
C GLY A 404 8.30 -13.45 -16.94
N LEU A 405 7.74 -13.93 -18.06
CA LEU A 405 8.04 -13.45 -19.40
C LEU A 405 7.61 -11.98 -19.59
N ILE A 406 6.42 -11.58 -19.13
CA ILE A 406 5.96 -10.19 -19.20
C ILE A 406 6.85 -9.28 -18.33
N SER A 407 7.35 -9.76 -17.21
CA SER A 407 8.29 -9.02 -16.35
C SER A 407 9.61 -8.75 -17.08
N VAL A 408 10.13 -9.73 -17.82
CA VAL A 408 11.29 -9.56 -18.71
C VAL A 408 10.98 -8.54 -19.82
N CYS A 409 9.86 -8.69 -20.53
CA CYS A 409 9.43 -7.74 -21.55
C CYS A 409 9.33 -6.31 -20.99
N THR A 410 8.81 -6.14 -19.77
CA THR A 410 8.72 -4.83 -19.10
C THR A 410 10.10 -4.23 -18.83
N GLY A 411 11.07 -5.04 -18.42
CA GLY A 411 12.46 -4.61 -18.22
C GLY A 411 13.14 -4.19 -19.52
N LEU A 412 12.94 -4.99 -20.59
CA LEU A 412 13.49 -4.76 -21.93
C LEU A 412 12.90 -3.54 -22.62
N ILE A 413 11.57 -3.39 -22.59
CA ILE A 413 10.86 -2.25 -23.18
C ILE A 413 11.35 -0.93 -22.61
N LYS A 414 11.71 -0.86 -21.31
CA LYS A 414 12.28 0.35 -20.70
C LYS A 414 13.61 0.76 -21.36
N GLN A 415 14.38 -0.18 -21.90
CA GLN A 415 15.70 0.06 -22.50
C GLN A 415 15.63 0.22 -24.03
N ILE A 416 14.83 -0.60 -24.73
CA ILE A 416 14.75 -0.62 -26.22
C ILE A 416 14.06 0.62 -26.79
N PRO A 417 14.70 1.44 -27.65
CA PRO A 417 14.08 2.62 -28.25
C PRO A 417 12.76 2.30 -28.97
N ALA A 418 11.82 3.24 -28.95
CA ALA A 418 10.47 3.03 -29.46
C ALA A 418 10.43 2.63 -30.94
N SER A 419 11.34 3.13 -31.77
CA SER A 419 11.43 2.79 -33.21
C SER A 419 11.55 1.29 -33.46
N PHE A 420 12.35 0.57 -32.65
CA PHE A 420 12.50 -0.88 -32.78
C PHE A 420 11.24 -1.65 -32.39
N LEU A 421 10.43 -1.10 -31.48
CA LEU A 421 9.15 -1.70 -31.07
C LEU A 421 8.09 -1.56 -32.18
N LEU A 422 8.15 -0.48 -32.96
CA LEU A 422 7.16 -0.18 -34.01
C LEU A 422 7.24 -1.15 -35.19
N ASN A 423 8.44 -1.66 -35.52
CA ASN A 423 8.66 -2.58 -36.64
C ASN A 423 7.81 -3.86 -36.57
N LYS A 424 7.52 -4.35 -35.36
CA LYS A 424 6.70 -5.55 -35.12
C LYS A 424 5.49 -5.25 -34.23
N TRP A 425 5.02 -3.99 -34.22
CA TRP A 425 3.98 -3.52 -33.30
C TRP A 425 2.72 -4.40 -33.31
N THR A 426 2.21 -4.73 -34.50
CA THR A 426 1.01 -5.56 -34.66
C THR A 426 1.16 -6.92 -33.98
N PHE A 427 2.32 -7.57 -34.16
CA PHE A 427 2.61 -8.84 -33.52
C PHE A 427 2.73 -8.69 -31.99
N TYR A 428 3.56 -7.77 -31.51
CA TYR A 428 3.76 -7.56 -30.08
C TYR A 428 2.45 -7.22 -29.35
N PHE A 429 1.67 -6.29 -29.91
CA PHE A 429 0.40 -5.91 -29.31
C PHE A 429 -0.61 -7.06 -29.34
N SER A 430 -0.65 -7.88 -30.40
CA SER A 430 -1.54 -9.05 -30.44
C SER A 430 -1.27 -10.02 -29.28
N VAL A 431 0.00 -10.26 -28.97
CA VAL A 431 0.40 -11.10 -27.83
C VAL A 431 0.04 -10.44 -26.51
N PHE A 432 0.32 -9.15 -26.33
CA PHE A 432 -0.10 -8.43 -25.11
C PHE A 432 -1.62 -8.41 -24.95
N ASN A 433 -2.38 -8.28 -26.04
CA ASN A 433 -3.83 -8.35 -26.01
C ASN A 433 -4.30 -9.73 -25.55
N ASN A 434 -3.67 -10.83 -26.00
CA ASN A 434 -3.96 -12.17 -25.50
C ASN A 434 -3.64 -12.29 -23.99
N CYS A 435 -2.54 -11.71 -23.52
CA CYS A 435 -2.22 -11.68 -22.09
C CYS A 435 -3.24 -10.86 -21.26
N LEU A 436 -3.88 -9.83 -21.84
CA LEU A 436 -4.99 -9.12 -21.18
C LEU A 436 -6.26 -9.98 -21.07
N MET A 437 -6.38 -11.05 -21.86
CA MET A 437 -7.47 -12.04 -21.78
C MET A 437 -7.17 -13.20 -20.84
N HIS A 438 -5.94 -13.31 -20.36
CA HIS A 438 -5.47 -14.45 -19.60
C HIS A 438 -6.35 -14.67 -18.36
N PRO A 439 -6.74 -15.91 -17.99
CA PRO A 439 -7.66 -16.19 -16.88
C PRO A 439 -7.13 -15.73 -15.51
N ALA A 440 -5.81 -15.81 -15.28
CA ALA A 440 -5.19 -15.26 -14.07
C ALA A 440 -5.14 -13.72 -14.08
N SER A 441 -5.76 -13.10 -13.07
CA SER A 441 -5.76 -11.63 -12.90
C SER A 441 -4.37 -11.04 -12.76
N THR A 442 -3.43 -11.77 -12.15
CA THR A 442 -2.04 -11.33 -11.98
C THR A 442 -1.34 -11.11 -13.33
N VAL A 443 -1.54 -12.00 -14.31
CA VAL A 443 -1.05 -11.81 -15.69
C VAL A 443 -1.65 -10.54 -16.29
N ARG A 444 -2.97 -10.34 -16.19
CA ARG A 444 -3.64 -9.12 -16.68
C ARG A 444 -3.07 -7.84 -16.04
N GLN A 445 -2.77 -7.87 -14.74
CA GLN A 445 -2.19 -6.75 -14.01
C GLN A 445 -0.76 -6.41 -14.46
N VAL A 446 0.10 -7.42 -14.64
CA VAL A 446 1.48 -7.22 -15.10
C VAL A 446 1.49 -6.77 -16.57
N THR A 447 0.62 -7.30 -17.43
CA THR A 447 0.45 -6.83 -18.82
C THR A 447 -0.05 -5.38 -18.88
N SER A 448 -1.05 -5.03 -18.08
CA SER A 448 -1.55 -3.64 -18.00
C SER A 448 -0.43 -2.68 -17.55
N THR A 449 0.43 -3.13 -16.64
CA THR A 449 1.61 -2.38 -16.19
C THR A 449 2.66 -2.24 -17.30
N LEU A 450 2.89 -3.28 -18.11
CA LEU A 450 3.76 -3.22 -19.29
C LEU A 450 3.26 -2.18 -20.29
N LEU A 451 1.97 -2.16 -20.61
CA LEU A 451 1.36 -1.19 -21.53
C LEU A 451 1.43 0.24 -20.99
N LYS A 452 1.24 0.44 -19.68
CA LYS A 452 1.51 1.73 -19.03
C LYS A 452 2.96 2.17 -19.22
N TYR A 453 3.93 1.27 -19.07
CA TYR A 453 5.35 1.61 -19.28
C TYR A 453 5.68 1.95 -20.73
N LEU A 454 5.05 1.27 -21.70
CA LEU A 454 5.15 1.64 -23.13
C LEU A 454 4.74 3.09 -23.35
N VAL A 455 3.58 3.48 -22.83
CA VAL A 455 3.08 4.86 -22.88
C VAL A 455 3.99 5.85 -22.16
N ALA A 456 4.49 5.49 -20.98
CA ALA A 456 5.31 6.39 -20.16
C ALA A 456 6.71 6.62 -20.77
N LYS A 457 7.28 5.59 -21.40
CA LYS A 457 8.58 5.66 -22.08
C LYS A 457 8.54 6.65 -23.24
N SER A 458 7.46 6.63 -24.00
CA SER A 458 7.28 7.46 -25.19
C SER A 458 6.72 8.84 -24.85
N SER A 459 7.02 9.41 -23.69
CA SER A 459 6.59 10.79 -23.38
C SER A 459 7.11 11.82 -24.40
N GLN A 460 8.15 11.46 -25.15
CA GLN A 460 8.70 12.22 -26.28
C GLN A 460 8.17 11.76 -27.65
N ALA A 461 7.38 10.68 -27.73
CA ALA A 461 6.86 10.10 -28.96
C ALA A 461 5.33 9.83 -28.85
N PRO A 462 4.50 10.86 -29.14
CA PRO A 462 3.03 10.77 -29.17
C PRO A 462 2.45 9.57 -29.92
N LEU A 463 3.15 9.11 -30.96
CA LEU A 463 2.76 8.01 -31.82
C LEU A 463 2.49 6.71 -31.04
N VAL A 464 3.39 6.32 -30.13
CA VAL A 464 3.24 5.05 -29.36
C VAL A 464 2.05 5.13 -28.42
N LEU A 465 1.81 6.30 -27.81
CA LEU A 465 0.62 6.52 -26.99
C LEU A 465 -0.66 6.37 -27.83
N LYS A 466 -0.74 7.04 -28.99
CA LYS A 466 -1.90 6.93 -29.90
C LYS A 466 -2.12 5.49 -30.37
N LEU A 467 -1.06 4.80 -30.81
CA LEU A 467 -1.13 3.40 -31.22
C LEU A 467 -1.59 2.48 -30.09
N THR A 468 -1.04 2.65 -28.88
CA THR A 468 -1.45 1.85 -27.71
C THR A 468 -2.92 2.04 -27.38
N LEU A 469 -3.39 3.29 -27.35
CA LEU A 469 -4.81 3.59 -27.11
C LEU A 469 -5.71 3.05 -28.22
N GLN A 470 -5.34 3.24 -29.49
CA GLN A 470 -6.10 2.72 -30.64
C GLN A 470 -6.19 1.20 -30.60
N SER A 471 -5.09 0.50 -30.36
CA SER A 471 -5.10 -0.95 -30.25
C SER A 471 -5.91 -1.45 -29.05
N LEU A 472 -5.94 -0.71 -27.93
CA LEU A 472 -6.76 -1.03 -26.77
C LEU A 472 -8.26 -0.76 -26.94
N VAL A 473 -8.70 0.07 -27.88
CA VAL A 473 -10.13 0.28 -28.17
C VAL A 473 -10.62 -0.58 -29.35
N THR A 474 -9.70 -1.02 -30.21
CA THR A 474 -10.00 -1.84 -31.38
C THR A 474 -10.69 -3.15 -30.98
N ASN A 475 -11.62 -3.65 -31.79
CA ASN A 475 -12.41 -4.87 -31.56
C ASN A 475 -13.34 -4.82 -30.35
N TRP A 476 -13.49 -3.67 -29.68
CA TRP A 476 -14.49 -3.45 -28.63
C TRP A 476 -15.44 -2.32 -29.05
N CYS A 477 -16.24 -2.57 -30.09
CA CYS A 477 -17.24 -1.60 -30.53
C CYS A 477 -18.41 -1.57 -29.54
N VAL A 478 -18.85 -0.37 -29.19
CA VAL A 478 -19.95 -0.15 -28.25
C VAL A 478 -21.14 0.37 -29.04
N ASN A 479 -22.27 -0.32 -28.93
CA ASN A 479 -23.53 0.15 -29.49
C ASN A 479 -24.20 1.10 -28.49
N VAL A 480 -24.23 2.40 -28.81
CA VAL A 480 -24.84 3.43 -27.97
C VAL A 480 -26.34 3.18 -27.77
N GLU A 481 -27.04 2.72 -28.80
CA GLU A 481 -28.47 2.37 -28.69
C GLU A 481 -28.68 1.21 -27.71
N GLN A 482 -27.75 0.25 -27.67
CA GLN A 482 -27.79 -0.84 -26.70
C GLN A 482 -27.62 -0.31 -25.27
N ILE A 483 -26.63 0.56 -25.00
CA ILE A 483 -26.45 1.18 -23.67
C ILE A 483 -27.69 1.99 -23.27
N LEU A 484 -28.28 2.73 -24.22
CA LEU A 484 -29.51 3.49 -23.99
C LEU A 484 -30.72 2.57 -23.77
N ALA A 485 -30.74 1.38 -24.38
CA ALA A 485 -31.79 0.38 -24.20
C ALA A 485 -31.62 -0.48 -22.92
N MET A 486 -30.44 -0.50 -22.32
CA MET A 486 -30.18 -1.15 -21.02
C MET A 486 -30.91 -0.39 -19.90
N HIS A 487 -32.16 -0.79 -19.65
CA HIS A 487 -33.00 -0.30 -18.57
C HIS A 487 -33.00 -1.27 -17.39
N GLN A 488 -33.41 -0.79 -16.20
CA GLN A 488 -33.60 -1.62 -15.02
C GLN A 488 -34.55 -2.81 -15.28
N GLY A 489 -34.10 -4.03 -15.01
CA GLY A 489 -34.96 -5.22 -14.97
C GLY A 489 -35.20 -5.93 -16.31
N VAL A 490 -34.79 -5.36 -17.43
CA VAL A 490 -34.68 -6.14 -18.68
C VAL A 490 -33.43 -6.98 -18.52
N LYS A 491 -33.59 -8.28 -18.18
CA LYS A 491 -32.51 -9.26 -18.33
C LYS A 491 -31.86 -8.97 -19.67
N GLN A 492 -30.55 -8.69 -19.68
CA GLN A 492 -29.87 -8.44 -20.95
C GLN A 492 -30.39 -9.49 -21.94
N PRO A 493 -30.71 -9.14 -23.20
CA PRO A 493 -30.78 -10.17 -24.21
C PRO A 493 -29.44 -10.86 -24.06
N ILE A 494 -29.45 -12.07 -23.47
CA ILE A 494 -28.22 -12.78 -23.16
C ILE A 494 -27.53 -12.73 -24.50
N ILE A 495 -26.40 -12.01 -24.56
CA ILE A 495 -25.51 -12.16 -25.69
C ILE A 495 -25.07 -13.60 -25.47
N ARG A 496 -25.89 -14.54 -25.95
CA ARG A 496 -25.56 -15.93 -26.09
C ARG A 496 -24.57 -15.83 -27.23
N ILE A 497 -23.34 -15.44 -26.87
CA ILE A 497 -22.13 -15.99 -27.40
C ILE A 497 -22.47 -17.48 -27.48
N HIS A 498 -22.92 -17.90 -28.67
CA HIS A 498 -23.33 -19.27 -28.89
C HIS A 498 -22.04 -20.06 -28.68
N GLN A 499 -21.83 -20.56 -27.46
CA GLN A 499 -21.00 -21.73 -27.24
C GLN A 499 -21.75 -22.87 -27.92
N GLY A 500 -21.64 -22.89 -29.25
CA GLY A 500 -22.38 -23.77 -30.13
C GLY A 500 -21.86 -25.17 -29.95
N LYS A 501 -22.43 -25.90 -28.99
CA LYS A 501 -22.50 -27.35 -29.06
C LYS A 501 -23.47 -27.66 -30.19
N ALA A 502 -22.97 -27.64 -31.42
CA ALA A 502 -23.72 -27.96 -32.62
C ALA A 502 -24.23 -29.39 -32.49
N THR A 503 -25.50 -29.55 -32.12
CA THR A 503 -26.24 -30.78 -32.41
C THR A 503 -26.30 -30.90 -33.92
N ARG A 504 -25.42 -31.74 -34.47
CA ARG A 504 -25.52 -32.30 -35.81
C ARG A 504 -26.87 -33.01 -35.92
N ASP A 505 -27.87 -32.34 -36.46
CA ASP A 505 -29.00 -32.96 -37.14
C ASP A 505 -29.80 -31.87 -37.87
N ALA A 506 -29.46 -31.63 -39.14
CA ALA A 506 -30.39 -31.47 -40.26
C ALA A 506 -29.67 -30.91 -41.50
N GLY A 507 -29.57 -31.76 -42.53
CA GLY A 507 -29.98 -31.43 -43.89
C GLY A 507 -29.22 -30.35 -44.67
N MET A 508 -28.34 -30.81 -45.55
CA MET A 508 -27.86 -30.21 -46.81
C MET A 508 -28.64 -28.98 -47.32
N ALA A 509 -27.95 -27.84 -47.46
CA ALA A 509 -27.91 -27.03 -48.68
C ALA A 509 -26.76 -26.02 -48.60
N SER A 510 -25.94 -26.03 -49.65
CA SER A 510 -24.71 -25.29 -49.89
C SER A 510 -24.87 -23.77 -49.95
N ASP A 511 -24.10 -23.04 -49.13
CA ASP A 511 -23.55 -21.72 -49.49
C ASP A 511 -22.29 -21.47 -48.63
N ASP A 512 -21.11 -21.64 -49.24
CA ASP A 512 -19.87 -22.09 -48.57
C ASP A 512 -18.78 -21.00 -48.44
N SER A 513 -19.15 -19.72 -48.22
CA SER A 513 -18.14 -18.64 -48.20
C SER A 513 -18.32 -17.54 -47.13
N ALA A 514 -19.09 -17.75 -46.07
CA ALA A 514 -19.35 -16.71 -45.05
C ALA A 514 -19.20 -17.17 -43.58
N THR A 515 -18.73 -18.40 -43.34
CA THR A 515 -18.79 -19.04 -42.01
C THR A 515 -17.52 -18.94 -41.16
N GLU A 516 -16.36 -18.52 -41.70
CA GLU A 516 -15.12 -18.41 -40.91
C GLU A 516 -14.94 -17.08 -40.16
N GLU A 517 -15.56 -15.98 -40.57
CA GLU A 517 -15.36 -14.67 -39.89
C GLU A 517 -16.11 -14.54 -38.55
N TYR A 518 -17.06 -15.44 -38.25
CA TYR A 518 -17.87 -15.36 -37.03
C TYR A 518 -17.24 -16.03 -35.80
N SER A 519 -16.29 -16.97 -35.97
CA SER A 519 -15.69 -17.69 -34.83
C SER A 519 -14.72 -16.83 -34.03
N ASP A 520 -13.94 -15.95 -34.67
CA ASP A 520 -12.91 -15.14 -34.00
C ASP A 520 -13.49 -13.99 -33.15
N GLN A 521 -14.66 -13.44 -33.50
CA GLN A 521 -15.33 -12.43 -32.67
C GLN A 521 -15.89 -13.00 -31.35
N THR A 522 -16.09 -14.31 -31.28
CA THR A 522 -16.74 -14.99 -30.15
C THR A 522 -15.77 -15.18 -28.97
N LEU A 523 -14.48 -15.42 -29.25
CA LEU A 523 -13.42 -15.55 -28.24
C LEU A 523 -12.98 -14.20 -27.66
N LEU A 524 -13.00 -13.12 -28.46
CA LEU A 524 -12.58 -11.77 -28.06
C LEU A 524 -13.55 -11.05 -27.09
N ALA A 525 -14.63 -11.70 -26.66
CA ALA A 525 -15.70 -11.11 -25.85
C ALA A 525 -15.76 -11.62 -24.39
N THR A 526 -14.70 -12.23 -23.87
CA THR A 526 -14.66 -12.66 -22.47
C THR A 526 -14.64 -11.48 -21.50
N TRP A 527 -15.10 -11.68 -20.26
CA TRP A 527 -15.13 -10.62 -19.27
C TRP A 527 -13.71 -10.29 -18.78
N GLU A 528 -12.80 -11.28 -18.74
CA GLU A 528 -11.39 -11.12 -18.40
C GLU A 528 -10.69 -10.15 -19.35
N TRP A 529 -10.97 -10.26 -20.66
CA TRP A 529 -10.45 -9.34 -21.67
C TRP A 529 -10.84 -7.89 -21.42
N ARG A 530 -12.14 -7.67 -21.16
CA ARG A 530 -12.68 -6.33 -20.86
C ARG A 530 -12.09 -5.79 -19.56
N GLU A 531 -11.95 -6.63 -18.53
CA GLU A 531 -11.34 -6.27 -17.26
C GLU A 531 -9.88 -5.84 -17.43
N GLY A 532 -9.07 -6.61 -18.15
CA GLY A 532 -7.67 -6.28 -18.43
C GLY A 532 -7.50 -4.95 -19.19
N ARG A 533 -8.39 -4.66 -20.13
CA ARG A 533 -8.43 -3.38 -20.85
C ARG A 533 -8.84 -2.22 -19.95
N LEU A 534 -9.87 -2.36 -19.13
CA LEU A 534 -10.27 -1.33 -18.15
C LEU A 534 -9.14 -1.03 -17.17
N LEU A 535 -8.45 -2.07 -16.66
CA LEU A 535 -7.29 -1.89 -15.81
C LEU A 535 -6.18 -1.11 -16.53
N THR A 536 -5.94 -1.41 -17.81
CA THR A 536 -4.99 -0.67 -18.63
C THR A 536 -5.43 0.79 -18.83
N TYR A 537 -6.71 1.06 -19.08
CA TYR A 537 -7.26 2.42 -19.17
C TYR A 537 -7.04 3.20 -17.90
N GLU A 538 -7.32 2.61 -16.74
CA GLU A 538 -7.11 3.23 -15.44
C GLU A 538 -5.64 3.60 -15.24
N LEU A 539 -4.72 2.68 -15.50
CA LEU A 539 -3.29 2.89 -15.31
C LEU A 539 -2.73 3.97 -16.25
N ILE A 540 -3.17 4.01 -17.52
CA ILE A 540 -2.79 5.03 -18.48
C ILE A 540 -3.41 6.38 -18.10
N ALA A 541 -4.70 6.44 -17.78
CA ALA A 541 -5.37 7.68 -17.37
C ALA A 541 -4.72 8.28 -16.11
N LYS A 542 -4.42 7.46 -15.09
CA LYS A 542 -3.67 7.88 -13.89
C LYS A 542 -2.32 8.48 -14.27
N PHE A 543 -1.59 7.84 -15.18
CA PHE A 543 -0.30 8.36 -15.65
C PHE A 543 -0.45 9.70 -16.38
N LEU A 544 -1.41 9.83 -17.29
CA LEU A 544 -1.65 11.05 -18.06
C LEU A 544 -2.06 12.22 -17.16
N VAL A 545 -3.00 12.00 -16.23
CA VAL A 545 -3.43 13.00 -15.25
C VAL A 545 -2.25 13.42 -14.37
N HIS A 546 -1.52 12.45 -13.81
CA HIS A 546 -0.36 12.74 -12.96
C HIS A 546 0.70 13.56 -13.71
N ASN A 547 1.08 13.16 -14.93
CA ASN A 547 2.03 13.89 -15.75
C ASN A 547 1.55 15.31 -16.07
N HIS A 548 0.25 15.48 -16.34
CA HIS A 548 -0.34 16.78 -16.65
C HIS A 548 -0.40 17.70 -15.44
N VAL A 549 -0.84 17.22 -14.28
CA VAL A 549 -0.86 17.96 -13.01
C VAL A 549 0.55 18.37 -12.60
N HIS A 550 1.55 17.50 -12.77
CA HIS A 550 2.95 17.84 -12.54
C HIS A 550 3.44 19.00 -13.43
N TYR A 551 2.90 19.12 -14.64
CA TYR A 551 3.25 20.18 -15.57
C TYR A 551 2.53 21.50 -15.25
N ILE A 552 1.21 21.46 -14.98
CA ILE A 552 0.39 22.66 -14.71
C ILE A 552 0.62 23.21 -13.30
N PHE A 553 0.84 22.34 -12.31
CA PHE A 553 0.99 22.72 -10.91
C PHE A 553 2.33 22.27 -10.30
N PRO A 554 3.50 22.76 -10.79
CA PRO A 554 4.81 22.30 -10.32
C PRO A 554 5.05 22.50 -8.81
N SER A 555 4.43 23.52 -8.20
CA SER A 555 4.52 23.80 -6.77
C SER A 555 3.81 22.76 -5.91
N HIS A 556 2.72 22.16 -6.41
CA HIS A 556 1.93 21.15 -5.71
C HIS A 556 2.45 19.73 -5.96
N ALA A 557 3.25 19.56 -7.01
CA ALA A 557 3.98 18.34 -7.33
C ALA A 557 5.09 17.97 -6.32
N ILE A 558 5.40 18.82 -5.34
CA ILE A 558 6.54 18.65 -4.43
C ILE A 558 6.14 17.82 -3.20
N GLN A 559 5.79 16.57 -3.45
CA GLN A 559 6.50 15.45 -2.82
C GLN A 559 6.67 14.40 -3.91
N PRO A 560 7.85 14.29 -4.55
CA PRO A 560 8.08 13.18 -5.47
C PRO A 560 8.03 11.91 -4.62
N ALA A 561 6.88 11.22 -4.62
CA ALA A 561 6.88 9.78 -4.47
C ALA A 561 7.92 9.33 -5.50
N ARG A 562 9.09 8.85 -5.03
CA ARG A 562 10.22 8.51 -5.89
C ARG A 562 9.71 7.62 -7.01
N PHE A 563 9.46 8.20 -8.17
CA PHE A 563 9.03 7.49 -9.35
C PHE A 563 10.23 6.63 -9.75
N ARG A 564 10.25 5.36 -9.34
CA ARG A 564 11.31 4.39 -9.65
C ARG A 564 11.40 4.03 -11.14
N GLY A 565 10.68 4.73 -12.02
CA GLY A 565 10.53 4.38 -13.42
C GLY A 565 11.66 4.79 -14.36
N THR A 566 12.58 5.69 -13.95
CA THR A 566 13.57 6.26 -14.89
C THR A 566 15.01 6.33 -14.38
N ALA A 567 15.29 5.96 -13.13
CA ALA A 567 16.67 5.83 -12.68
C ALA A 567 17.25 4.51 -13.19
N SER A 568 18.01 4.56 -14.28
CA SER A 568 18.96 3.50 -14.61
C SER A 568 19.81 3.23 -13.36
N VAL A 569 19.99 1.95 -13.02
CA VAL A 569 20.86 1.50 -11.92
C VAL A 569 22.27 2.08 -12.08
N ASP A 570 22.69 2.35 -13.32
CA ASP A 570 23.97 2.96 -13.65
C ASP A 570 24.04 4.47 -13.33
N ALA A 571 22.93 5.21 -13.45
CA ALA A 571 22.92 6.65 -13.17
C ALA A 571 23.13 6.95 -11.67
N VAL A 572 22.64 6.08 -10.78
CA VAL A 572 22.81 6.19 -9.32
C VAL A 572 24.20 5.70 -8.86
N MET A 573 24.82 4.78 -9.61
CA MET A 573 26.20 4.35 -9.35
C MET A 573 27.23 5.36 -9.91
N GLN A 574 27.02 5.89 -11.11
CA GLN A 574 27.93 6.89 -11.71
C GLN A 574 27.94 8.21 -10.94
N SER A 575 26.81 8.63 -10.35
CA SER A 575 26.77 9.84 -9.50
C SER A 575 27.59 9.72 -8.21
N ARG A 576 27.94 8.49 -7.77
CA ARG A 576 28.83 8.26 -6.61
C ARG A 576 30.30 8.19 -6.98
N TYR A 577 30.64 7.77 -8.20
CA TYR A 577 32.03 7.66 -8.66
C TYR A 577 32.59 8.96 -9.26
N LEU A 578 31.77 9.83 -9.86
CA LEU A 578 32.25 11.10 -10.44
C LEU A 578 32.48 12.22 -9.41
N LYS A 579 32.31 11.95 -8.11
CA LYS A 579 32.55 12.94 -7.04
C LYS A 579 33.94 12.87 -6.39
N SER A 580 34.84 12.03 -6.92
CA SER A 580 36.21 11.86 -6.38
C SER A 580 37.34 12.46 -7.23
N SER A 581 37.04 13.30 -8.24
CA SER A 581 38.09 13.95 -9.05
C SER A 581 37.80 15.43 -9.34
N SER A 582 37.72 16.25 -8.29
CA SER A 582 38.03 17.68 -8.40
C SER A 582 38.46 18.17 -7.02
N GLY A 583 39.77 18.34 -6.84
CA GLY A 583 40.33 18.89 -5.62
C GLY A 583 39.96 20.36 -5.49
N GLU A 584 39.01 20.66 -4.61
CA GLU A 584 38.87 22.00 -4.05
C GLU A 584 38.38 21.88 -2.60
N LYS A 585 39.24 22.27 -1.66
CA LYS A 585 38.99 22.26 -0.22
C LYS A 585 37.95 23.33 0.12
N ILE A 586 36.77 22.90 0.56
CA ILE A 586 35.90 23.73 1.40
C ILE A 586 35.69 23.00 2.72
N THR A 587 36.30 23.55 3.76
CA THR A 587 36.14 23.16 5.16
C THR A 587 34.72 23.48 5.63
N LEU A 588 33.96 22.46 5.99
CA LEU A 588 32.75 22.60 6.82
C LEU A 588 32.70 21.44 7.81
N SER A 589 32.96 21.80 9.06
CA SER A 589 32.91 20.98 10.27
C SER A 589 31.50 20.46 10.52
N LYS A 590 31.34 19.13 10.54
CA LYS A 590 30.25 18.46 11.25
C LYS A 590 30.84 17.45 12.22
N SER A 591 30.70 17.77 13.50
CA SER A 591 31.03 16.92 14.64
C SER A 591 30.14 15.68 14.66
N VAL A 592 30.78 14.53 14.84
CA VAL A 592 30.18 13.24 15.09
C VAL A 592 29.97 13.12 16.60
N GLY A 593 28.70 13.07 17.03
CA GLY A 593 28.32 12.77 18.41
C GLY A 593 28.00 11.29 18.57
N TYR A 594 28.89 10.57 19.23
CA TYR A 594 28.63 9.28 19.87
C TYR A 594 27.51 9.43 20.91
N SER A 595 26.56 8.48 20.96
CA SER A 595 25.66 8.33 22.11
C SER A 595 25.67 6.87 22.59
N GLY A 596 26.54 6.61 23.55
CA GLY A 596 26.34 5.59 24.57
C GLY A 596 25.66 6.25 25.77
N GLY A 597 24.64 5.60 26.31
CA GLY A 597 23.89 6.11 27.46
C GLY A 597 24.66 5.98 28.77
N GLN A 598 24.40 6.89 29.70
CA GLN A 598 24.37 6.60 31.13
C GLN A 598 23.55 7.67 31.85
N SER A 599 22.49 7.20 32.49
CA SER A 599 21.65 7.92 33.43
C SER A 599 22.42 8.10 34.74
N SER A 600 22.45 9.32 35.27
CA SER A 600 22.72 9.54 36.68
C SER A 600 21.83 10.66 37.20
N ARG A 601 20.98 10.30 38.16
CA ARG A 601 20.22 11.22 39.01
C ARG A 601 21.21 11.99 39.89
N GLN A 602 21.04 13.31 40.02
CA GLN A 602 21.24 13.99 41.29
C GLN A 602 20.53 15.34 41.33
N ALA A 603 19.94 15.59 42.49
CA ALA A 603 19.04 16.67 42.83
C ALA A 603 19.80 17.87 43.44
N TRP A 604 19.01 18.91 43.78
CA TRP A 604 19.38 20.16 44.47
C TRP A 604 20.08 21.18 43.56
N GLY A 605 19.71 22.45 43.51
CA GLY A 605 18.83 23.22 44.37
C GLY A 605 19.39 24.64 44.43
N SER A 606 18.53 25.59 44.07
CA SER A 606 18.49 26.95 44.62
C SER A 606 19.58 27.97 44.28
N GLN A 607 19.07 29.21 44.24
CA GLN A 607 19.70 30.52 44.36
C GLN A 607 20.17 31.22 43.08
N ARG A 608 19.56 32.35 42.66
CA ARG A 608 19.43 33.70 43.28
C ARG A 608 20.44 34.60 42.56
N GLY A 609 20.09 35.77 42.04
CA GLY A 609 18.82 36.49 42.05
C GLY A 609 18.97 37.85 41.37
N GLN A 610 17.96 38.70 41.68
CA GLN A 610 17.98 40.17 41.72
C GLN A 610 18.05 40.91 40.38
N SER A 611 17.33 42.00 40.14
CA SER A 611 16.31 42.82 40.86
C SER A 611 15.90 43.91 39.82
N GLU A 612 14.80 44.67 39.84
CA GLU A 612 14.12 45.54 40.83
C GLU A 612 12.72 45.89 40.25
N GLU A 613 11.65 45.80 41.06
CA GLU A 613 10.84 46.92 41.64
C GLU A 613 9.70 47.37 40.70
N ASP A 614 8.44 47.54 41.12
CA ASP A 614 8.01 48.20 42.35
C ASP A 614 6.52 47.93 42.74
N SER A 615 6.26 47.86 44.06
CA SER A 615 5.08 48.35 44.83
C SER A 615 3.65 47.77 44.60
N SER A 616 2.77 47.51 45.59
CA SER A 616 2.78 47.60 47.07
C SER A 616 1.44 47.13 47.69
N GLY A 617 1.49 46.38 48.81
CA GLY A 617 0.57 46.39 49.98
C GLY A 617 -0.78 45.63 49.91
N SER A 618 -1.33 45.01 50.97
CA SER A 618 -0.87 44.67 52.33
C SER A 618 -1.94 43.78 53.02
N ALA A 619 -1.51 43.08 54.09
CA ALA A 619 -2.28 42.57 55.24
C ALA A 619 -3.06 41.23 55.16
N THR A 620 -2.52 40.28 55.96
CA THR A 620 -3.04 39.03 56.55
C THR A 620 -4.21 39.30 57.56
N PRO A 621 -4.83 38.34 58.30
CA PRO A 621 -4.38 36.97 58.64
C PRO A 621 -5.45 35.84 58.87
N ASN A 622 -4.90 34.63 59.05
CA ASN A 622 -5.22 33.62 60.09
C ASN A 622 -6.39 32.61 60.03
N ASP A 623 -5.98 31.39 60.40
CA ASP A 623 -6.60 30.38 61.29
C ASP A 623 -7.43 29.21 60.72
N SER A 624 -6.81 28.01 60.83
CA SER A 624 -7.41 26.67 60.91
C SER A 624 -8.28 26.50 62.18
N PRO A 625 -9.20 25.50 62.31
CA PRO A 625 -8.84 24.09 62.64
C PRO A 625 -9.79 23.02 62.01
N ARG A 626 -9.38 21.79 61.66
CA ARG A 626 -9.04 20.57 62.45
C ARG A 626 -10.25 19.78 63.04
N HIS A 627 -10.19 18.43 62.89
CA HIS A 627 -10.92 17.33 63.58
C HIS A 627 -12.23 16.81 62.92
N GLN A 628 -12.62 15.51 62.89
CA GLN A 628 -12.17 14.23 63.49
C GLN A 628 -12.98 13.03 62.88
N ILE A 629 -12.33 11.87 62.72
CA ILE A 629 -12.74 10.49 63.14
C ILE A 629 -14.10 9.88 62.65
N SER A 630 -13.99 8.80 61.83
CA SER A 630 -14.61 7.43 61.81
C SER A 630 -16.07 7.16 62.31
N PRO A 631 -16.76 6.02 62.03
CA PRO A 631 -16.32 4.74 61.44
C PRO A 631 -17.29 4.03 60.43
N THR A 632 -16.83 2.87 59.95
CA THR A 632 -17.49 1.83 59.13
C THR A 632 -18.78 1.24 59.73
N PRO A 633 -19.58 0.48 58.93
CA PRO A 633 -19.52 -0.98 59.11
C PRO A 633 -19.62 -1.84 57.83
N ASN A 634 -19.12 -3.06 57.98
CA ASN A 634 -19.06 -4.20 57.08
C ASN A 634 -20.41 -4.68 56.51
N SER A 635 -20.40 -5.19 55.28
CA SER A 635 -21.02 -6.47 54.95
C SER A 635 -20.44 -7.06 53.66
N SER A 636 -19.89 -8.26 53.80
CA SER A 636 -19.38 -9.17 52.80
C SER A 636 -20.49 -9.86 52.00
N GLU A 637 -20.34 -10.00 50.68
CA GLU A 637 -20.88 -11.14 49.93
C GLU A 637 -20.13 -11.33 48.60
N LEU A 638 -19.59 -12.54 48.42
CA LEU A 638 -18.87 -13.00 47.23
C LEU A 638 -19.87 -13.50 46.17
N SER A 639 -19.71 -13.06 44.93
CA SER A 639 -20.15 -13.84 43.77
C SER A 639 -19.25 -13.58 42.56
N ARG A 640 -18.62 -14.67 42.10
CA ARG A 640 -17.64 -14.79 41.01
C ARG A 640 -18.19 -14.30 39.67
N SER A 641 -17.46 -13.40 39.02
CA SER A 641 -17.65 -12.94 37.65
C SER A 641 -16.56 -13.53 36.73
N GLY A 642 -16.96 -14.04 35.57
CA GLY A 642 -16.06 -14.44 34.49
C GLY A 642 -15.79 -13.26 33.56
N SER A 643 -14.51 -12.86 33.45
CA SER A 643 -14.05 -11.70 32.69
C SER A 643 -13.67 -12.08 31.26
N TYR A 644 -14.21 -11.34 30.28
CA TYR A 644 -13.74 -11.31 28.89
C TYR A 644 -12.92 -10.03 28.67
N ARG A 645 -11.65 -10.22 28.31
CA ARG A 645 -10.61 -9.21 28.10
C ARG A 645 -10.86 -8.38 26.81
N LYS A 646 -11.10 -7.07 26.94
CA LYS A 646 -10.99 -6.08 25.84
C LYS A 646 -9.64 -5.37 26.00
N LYS A 647 -8.70 -5.58 25.07
CA LYS A 647 -7.46 -4.78 24.98
C LYS A 647 -7.76 -3.49 24.21
N SER A 648 -7.64 -2.35 24.88
CA SER A 648 -7.33 -1.08 24.25
C SER A 648 -5.81 -1.05 24.02
N LEU A 649 -5.38 -0.78 22.79
CA LEU A 649 -3.98 -0.51 22.48
C LEU A 649 -3.96 0.51 21.36
N GLU A 650 -3.46 1.71 21.69
CA GLU A 650 -3.04 2.72 20.73
C GLU A 650 -2.15 2.08 19.67
N GLN A 651 -2.59 2.13 18.41
CA GLN A 651 -1.77 1.67 17.30
C GLN A 651 -1.89 2.62 16.11
N LYS A 652 -0.83 3.39 15.89
CA LYS A 652 -0.48 4.00 14.60
C LYS A 652 -0.56 2.93 13.51
N ARG A 653 -1.53 3.06 12.59
CA ARG A 653 -1.61 2.23 11.37
C ARG A 653 -1.23 3.03 10.14
N SER A 654 -0.24 2.52 9.41
CA SER A 654 0.08 2.86 8.03
C SER A 654 -1.03 2.34 7.11
N ARG A 655 -1.68 3.22 6.33
CA ARG A 655 -2.70 2.87 5.33
C ARG A 655 -2.04 2.46 4.01
N THR A 656 -2.46 1.32 3.46
CA THR A 656 -2.24 0.89 2.08
C THR A 656 -3.11 1.74 1.15
N MET A 657 -2.52 2.31 0.09
CA MET A 657 -3.23 3.15 -0.88
C MET A 657 -4.04 2.31 -1.87
N ALA A 658 -5.34 2.18 -1.63
CA ALA A 658 -6.32 1.80 -2.64
C ALA A 658 -7.70 2.33 -2.22
N GLU A 659 -7.83 3.65 -2.05
CA GLU A 659 -9.10 4.38 -2.06
C GLU A 659 -8.80 5.88 -2.01
N GLY A 660 -9.36 6.62 -2.96
CA GLY A 660 -9.26 8.07 -3.00
C GLY A 660 -10.20 8.69 -1.97
N ASN A 661 -9.75 8.78 -0.73
CA ASN A 661 -10.26 9.76 0.24
C ASN A 661 -9.12 10.73 0.60
N PHE A 662 -9.02 11.80 -0.19
CA PHE A 662 -8.16 12.96 0.05
C PHE A 662 -8.91 14.10 0.79
N TYR A 663 -10.02 13.81 1.46
CA TYR A 663 -10.77 14.78 2.26
C TYR A 663 -10.38 14.65 3.73
N GLY A 664 -9.50 15.54 4.18
CA GLY A 664 -9.00 15.57 5.55
C GLY A 664 -7.77 16.45 5.74
N GLN A 665 -7.76 17.65 5.17
CA GLN A 665 -6.87 18.73 5.60
C GLN A 665 -7.77 19.81 6.23
N PRO A 666 -7.60 20.13 7.53
CA PRO A 666 -8.28 21.28 8.10
C PRO A 666 -7.74 22.56 7.44
N THR A 667 -8.64 23.50 7.17
CA THR A 667 -8.37 24.89 6.79
C THR A 667 -7.17 25.47 7.57
N PRO A 668 -6.22 26.17 6.94
CA PRO A 668 -5.12 26.77 7.69
C PRO A 668 -5.66 27.91 8.57
N ASN A 669 -5.45 27.77 9.87
CA ASN A 669 -5.67 28.82 10.86
C ASN A 669 -4.92 30.09 10.45
N GLN A 670 -5.63 31.21 10.60
CA GLN A 670 -5.13 32.57 10.44
C GLN A 670 -3.84 32.77 11.25
N TYR A 671 -2.73 33.00 10.56
CA TYR A 671 -1.52 33.57 11.16
C TYR A 671 -1.54 35.09 10.94
N SER A 672 -1.74 35.83 12.03
CA SER A 672 -1.45 37.25 12.11
C SER A 672 0.06 37.49 12.03
N TYR A 673 0.52 38.23 11.03
CA TYR A 673 1.89 38.78 10.97
C TYR A 673 1.87 40.29 11.31
N PRO A 674 2.83 40.78 12.11
CA PRO A 674 3.01 42.21 12.33
C PRO A 674 3.64 42.89 11.11
N GLU A 675 3.24 44.13 10.88
CA GLU A 675 3.87 45.08 9.96
C GLU A 675 5.37 45.21 10.27
N ASP A 676 6.25 45.15 9.25
CA ASP A 676 7.25 46.21 9.11
C ASP A 676 7.99 46.31 7.76
N SER A 677 8.02 47.56 7.31
CA SER A 677 8.99 48.34 6.51
C SER A 677 10.00 47.72 5.51
N LYS A 678 9.79 48.13 4.25
CA LYS A 678 10.74 48.78 3.30
C LYS A 678 12.17 48.22 3.15
N LYS A 679 12.49 47.71 1.95
CA LYS A 679 13.71 48.07 1.18
C LYS A 679 13.61 47.64 -0.30
N SER A 680 13.95 48.60 -1.17
CA SER A 680 13.87 48.57 -2.64
C SER A 680 14.91 47.65 -3.33
N PRO A 681 14.73 47.31 -4.63
CA PRO A 681 15.47 46.24 -5.30
C PRO A 681 16.69 46.76 -6.08
N LEU A 682 17.74 45.94 -6.17
CA LEU A 682 18.84 46.08 -7.13
C LEU A 682 18.98 44.76 -7.88
N GLN A 683 18.38 44.71 -9.07
CA GLN A 683 18.60 43.65 -10.06
C GLN A 683 19.82 44.02 -10.92
N SER A 684 20.70 43.06 -11.16
CA SER A 684 21.68 43.10 -12.26
C SER A 684 21.35 41.98 -13.26
N PRO A 685 21.52 42.20 -14.58
CA PRO A 685 21.10 41.24 -15.58
C PRO A 685 22.19 40.20 -15.84
N ARG A 686 21.93 38.94 -15.52
CA ARG A 686 22.69 37.81 -16.08
C ARG A 686 22.10 37.44 -17.44
N LYS A 687 22.90 37.64 -18.49
CA LYS A 687 22.69 37.04 -19.82
C LYS A 687 22.88 35.53 -19.69
N GLY A 688 21.81 34.77 -19.89
CA GLY A 688 21.81 33.32 -19.98
C GLY A 688 21.05 32.87 -21.22
N SER A 689 21.72 32.09 -22.06
CA SER A 689 21.24 31.47 -23.29
C SER A 689 19.85 30.83 -23.13
N SER A 690 18.86 31.34 -23.88
CA SER A 690 17.52 30.79 -23.96
C SER A 690 17.41 29.82 -25.15
N PHE A 691 17.69 28.55 -24.89
CA PHE A 691 17.16 27.42 -25.67
C PHE A 691 16.84 26.28 -24.69
N LEU A 692 15.82 26.49 -23.88
CA LEU A 692 15.11 25.40 -23.20
C LEU A 692 13.65 25.52 -23.65
N ILE A 693 13.28 24.72 -24.65
CA ILE A 693 11.88 24.45 -24.97
C ILE A 693 11.29 23.85 -23.69
N ALA A 694 10.35 24.57 -23.05
CA ALA A 694 9.66 24.05 -21.89
C ALA A 694 8.95 22.74 -22.30
N PRO A 695 9.18 21.61 -21.59
CA PRO A 695 8.68 20.32 -22.02
C PRO A 695 7.16 20.25 -21.87
N SER A 696 6.40 20.45 -22.95
CA SER A 696 4.93 20.45 -22.93
C SER A 696 4.34 19.14 -22.37
N SER A 697 3.22 19.22 -21.65
CA SER A 697 2.50 18.02 -21.17
C SER A 697 2.13 17.07 -22.31
N LEU A 698 2.17 15.76 -22.05
CA LEU A 698 1.79 14.72 -23.02
C LEU A 698 0.39 14.92 -23.63
N LEU A 699 -0.59 15.31 -22.80
CA LEU A 699 -1.95 15.60 -23.27
C LEU A 699 -1.99 16.78 -24.27
N HIS A 700 -1.03 17.71 -24.16
CA HIS A 700 -0.90 18.81 -25.11
C HIS A 700 -0.23 18.38 -26.42
N LEU A 701 0.80 17.54 -26.33
CA LEU A 701 1.54 17.06 -27.51
C LEU A 701 0.69 16.15 -28.42
N ILE A 702 -0.30 15.47 -27.86
CA ILE A 702 -1.17 14.55 -28.61
C ILE A 702 -2.43 15.23 -29.17
N LYS A 703 -2.70 16.49 -28.79
CA LYS A 703 -3.84 17.24 -29.32
C LYS A 703 -3.58 17.43 -30.82
N ASP A 704 -4.49 16.91 -31.64
CA ASP A 704 -4.34 16.98 -33.09
C ASP A 704 -4.13 18.45 -33.47
N SER A 705 -3.02 18.72 -34.17
CA SER A 705 -2.74 20.05 -34.72
C SER A 705 -3.93 20.40 -35.59
N GLN A 706 -4.79 21.31 -35.10
CA GLN A 706 -5.97 21.74 -35.83
C GLN A 706 -5.50 22.34 -37.15
N SER A 707 -5.54 21.55 -38.23
CA SER A 707 -5.78 22.13 -39.54
C SER A 707 -7.09 22.88 -39.41
N THR A 708 -7.08 24.14 -39.79
CA THR A 708 -8.25 25.00 -39.93
C THR A 708 -9.22 24.39 -40.93
N GLU A 709 -9.93 23.35 -40.52
CA GLU A 709 -11.01 22.72 -41.26
C GLU A 709 -12.31 22.92 -40.49
N GLN A 710 -13.34 23.20 -41.26
CA GLN A 710 -14.68 23.64 -40.87
C GLN A 710 -15.28 22.82 -39.72
N GLU A 711 -16.13 23.48 -38.91
CA GLU A 711 -17.07 22.86 -37.96
C GLU A 711 -17.86 21.73 -38.64
N ASN A 712 -17.27 20.54 -38.70
CA ASN A 712 -17.99 19.32 -38.98
C ASN A 712 -18.54 18.84 -37.65
N ASP A 713 -19.87 18.83 -37.54
CA ASP A 713 -20.62 18.21 -36.46
C ASP A 713 -19.94 16.89 -36.07
N CYS A 714 -19.51 16.80 -34.82
CA CYS A 714 -18.99 15.58 -34.24
C CYS A 714 -20.18 14.60 -34.15
N ASP A 715 -20.47 13.89 -35.24
CA ASP A 715 -21.57 12.93 -35.36
C ASP A 715 -21.22 11.67 -34.55
N VAL A 716 -21.23 11.81 -33.22
CA VAL A 716 -20.99 10.76 -32.21
C VAL A 716 -21.98 9.59 -32.40
N SER A 717 -23.11 9.83 -33.05
CA SER A 717 -24.16 8.86 -33.36
C SER A 717 -23.70 7.72 -34.27
N LYS A 718 -22.65 7.93 -35.10
CA LYS A 718 -22.09 6.88 -35.95
C LYS A 718 -20.91 6.23 -35.25
N SER A 719 -21.19 5.27 -34.35
CA SER A 719 -20.19 4.32 -33.84
C SER A 719 -19.60 3.56 -35.03
N ARG A 720 -18.57 4.14 -35.66
CA ARG A 720 -17.83 3.48 -36.73
C ARG A 720 -16.88 2.49 -36.10
N TYR A 721 -16.83 1.30 -36.67
CA TYR A 721 -15.79 0.32 -36.39
C TYR A 721 -14.42 1.01 -36.47
N ILE A 722 -13.67 1.03 -35.37
CA ILE A 722 -12.29 1.52 -35.36
C ILE A 722 -11.41 0.38 -35.88
N PRO A 723 -10.82 0.50 -37.08
CA PRO A 723 -9.98 -0.54 -37.62
C PRO A 723 -8.71 -0.69 -36.79
N PHE A 724 -8.20 -1.92 -36.73
CA PHE A 724 -6.87 -2.18 -36.18
C PHE A 724 -5.84 -1.37 -36.99
N PRO A 725 -4.84 -0.72 -36.34
CA PRO A 725 -3.81 0.00 -37.06
C PRO A 725 -3.12 -0.96 -38.05
N LYS A 726 -3.30 -0.74 -39.35
CA LYS A 726 -2.59 -1.49 -40.39
C LYS A 726 -1.53 -0.57 -40.98
N ARG A 727 -0.33 -1.10 -41.16
CA ARG A 727 0.72 -0.44 -41.94
C ARG A 727 0.25 -0.41 -43.40
N LEU A 728 0.27 0.75 -44.04
CA LEU A 728 -0.10 0.91 -45.45
C LEU A 728 1.00 0.35 -46.36
N THR A 729 1.06 -0.97 -46.49
CA THR A 729 1.93 -1.65 -47.45
C THR A 729 1.13 -2.78 -48.08
N ASP A 730 0.64 -2.60 -49.32
CA ASP A 730 0.71 -3.66 -50.36
C ASP A 730 -0.06 -3.50 -51.69
N LYS A 731 -0.96 -2.54 -51.95
CA LYS A 731 -1.82 -2.68 -53.17
C LYS A 731 -2.10 -1.49 -54.10
N SER A 732 -1.46 -0.34 -53.97
CA SER A 732 -1.81 0.83 -54.79
C SER A 732 -0.65 1.54 -55.49
N GLN A 733 0.34 0.79 -55.98
CA GLN A 733 1.51 1.36 -56.66
C GLN A 733 1.85 0.68 -58.00
N HIS A 734 0.83 0.25 -58.76
CA HIS A 734 1.05 -0.32 -60.11
C HIS A 734 0.64 0.60 -61.27
N GLN A 735 0.47 1.91 -61.06
CA GLN A 735 0.04 2.82 -62.14
C GLN A 735 0.84 4.10 -62.36
N LEU A 736 1.97 4.33 -61.66
CA LEU A 736 2.70 5.61 -61.77
C LEU A 736 4.23 5.50 -61.91
N GLU A 737 4.75 4.41 -62.45
CA GLU A 737 6.17 4.35 -62.87
C GLU A 737 6.28 3.96 -64.33
N LYS A 738 6.11 4.97 -65.19
CA LYS A 738 6.50 4.91 -66.58
C LYS A 738 6.97 6.28 -67.06
N GLU A 739 8.08 6.75 -66.50
CA GLU A 739 9.06 7.65 -67.13
C GLU A 739 10.06 8.15 -66.07
N GLU A 740 11.16 7.42 -65.88
CA GLU A 740 12.49 8.04 -65.79
C GLU A 740 13.57 6.96 -65.76
N LYS A 741 14.21 6.77 -66.93
CA LYS A 741 15.54 6.17 -67.03
C LYS A 741 16.42 7.25 -67.63
N ASN A 742 17.46 7.71 -66.92
CA ASN A 742 18.84 7.61 -67.38
C ASN A 742 19.89 8.36 -66.52
N LEU A 743 20.96 7.61 -66.21
CA LEU A 743 22.37 7.97 -65.99
C LEU A 743 22.93 8.36 -64.59
N VAL A 744 23.70 7.39 -64.06
CA VAL A 744 25.08 7.45 -63.50
C VAL A 744 25.31 7.83 -62.04
N ILE A 745 25.59 6.77 -61.26
CA ILE A 745 26.70 6.56 -60.29
C ILE A 745 27.22 7.79 -59.54
N ASP A 746 26.76 7.97 -58.30
CA ASP A 746 27.65 8.19 -57.16
C ASP A 746 27.01 7.68 -55.85
N GLN A 747 27.80 7.01 -55.02
CA GLN A 747 27.34 6.39 -53.78
C GLN A 747 27.07 7.45 -52.71
N LYS A 748 25.79 7.80 -52.52
CA LYS A 748 25.26 8.31 -51.25
C LYS A 748 24.06 7.45 -50.87
N ALA A 749 24.06 6.99 -49.62
CA ALA A 749 22.93 6.33 -49.00
C ALA A 749 21.74 7.31 -48.93
N GLU A 750 20.94 7.34 -49.98
CA GLU A 750 19.54 7.75 -49.91
C GLU A 750 18.78 6.54 -49.37
N THR A 751 18.56 6.54 -48.06
CA THR A 751 17.42 5.83 -47.49
C THR A 751 16.18 6.45 -48.13
N GLN A 752 15.55 5.71 -49.05
CA GLN A 752 14.16 5.92 -49.39
C GLN A 752 13.38 5.79 -48.07
N ASP A 753 13.00 6.92 -47.49
CA ASP A 753 11.99 6.99 -46.44
C ASP A 753 10.68 6.52 -47.09
N GLU A 754 10.39 5.22 -47.02
CA GLU A 754 9.03 4.72 -47.09
C GLU A 754 8.27 5.42 -45.98
N ASP A 755 7.47 6.43 -46.32
CA ASP A 755 6.59 7.14 -45.40
C ASP A 755 5.65 6.11 -44.74
N ASP A 756 6.03 5.70 -43.52
CA ASP A 756 5.31 4.79 -42.62
C ASP A 756 4.01 5.43 -42.15
N ASN A 757 3.05 5.54 -43.07
CA ASN A 757 1.82 6.26 -42.79
C ASN A 757 0.82 5.33 -42.09
N TRP A 758 0.85 5.32 -40.75
CA TRP A 758 -0.19 4.68 -39.94
C TRP A 758 -1.48 5.51 -40.00
N GLU A 759 -2.61 4.90 -40.29
CA GLU A 759 -3.92 5.55 -40.16
C GLU A 759 -4.31 5.66 -38.67
N LEU A 760 -3.89 6.77 -38.04
CA LEU A 760 -4.17 7.05 -36.64
C LEU A 760 -5.51 7.75 -36.48
N VAL A 761 -6.32 7.22 -35.57
CA VAL A 761 -7.58 7.85 -35.15
C VAL A 761 -7.30 9.01 -34.20
N SER A 762 -8.14 10.05 -34.25
CA SER A 762 -8.05 11.19 -33.33
C SER A 762 -8.19 10.76 -31.88
N VAL A 763 -7.42 11.39 -30.98
CA VAL A 763 -7.44 11.06 -29.54
C VAL A 763 -8.84 11.30 -28.94
N SER A 764 -9.58 12.29 -29.45
CA SER A 764 -10.97 12.53 -29.06
C SER A 764 -11.89 11.34 -29.33
N THR A 765 -11.72 10.66 -30.48
CA THR A 765 -12.48 9.45 -30.81
C THR A 765 -12.07 8.29 -29.90
N LEU A 766 -10.77 8.14 -29.64
CA LEU A 766 -10.25 7.09 -28.74
C LEU A 766 -10.80 7.26 -27.31
N PHE A 767 -10.75 8.46 -26.75
CA PHE A 767 -11.29 8.75 -25.42
C PHE A 767 -12.80 8.61 -25.34
N SER A 768 -13.53 9.02 -26.37
CA SER A 768 -14.98 8.77 -26.43
C SER A 768 -15.28 7.28 -26.37
N GLN A 769 -14.55 6.48 -27.15
CA GLN A 769 -14.74 5.04 -27.17
C GLN A 769 -14.39 4.39 -25.82
N MET A 770 -13.25 4.75 -25.21
CA MET A 770 -12.88 4.30 -23.87
C MET A 770 -13.95 4.63 -22.82
N LEU A 771 -14.53 5.84 -22.90
CA LEU A 771 -15.58 6.27 -21.98
C LEU A 771 -16.84 5.43 -22.17
N LEU A 772 -17.29 5.23 -23.42
CA LEU A 772 -18.45 4.39 -23.74
C LEU A 772 -18.27 2.94 -23.29
N GLN A 773 -17.08 2.36 -23.48
CA GLN A 773 -16.72 1.00 -23.03
C GLN A 773 -16.73 0.88 -21.51
N THR A 774 -16.22 1.91 -20.82
CA THR A 774 -16.25 1.98 -19.35
C THR A 774 -17.68 2.06 -18.84
N ILE A 775 -18.54 2.85 -19.50
CA ILE A 775 -19.96 2.98 -19.17
C ILE A 775 -20.71 1.66 -19.44
N GLU A 776 -20.47 0.98 -20.58
CA GLU A 776 -21.04 -0.34 -20.88
C GLU A 776 -20.80 -1.32 -19.72
N CYS A 777 -19.56 -1.36 -19.22
CA CYS A 777 -19.17 -2.24 -18.13
C CYS A 777 -19.87 -1.96 -16.80
N LEU A 778 -20.34 -0.73 -16.54
CA LEU A 778 -21.20 -0.43 -15.38
C LEU A 778 -22.52 -1.19 -15.43
N GLY A 779 -23.04 -1.47 -16.63
CA GLY A 779 -24.26 -2.22 -16.87
C GLY A 779 -24.09 -3.73 -16.92
N SER A 780 -22.86 -4.24 -16.75
CA SER A 780 -22.57 -5.68 -16.81
C SER A 780 -23.19 -6.43 -15.64
N ASP A 781 -23.58 -7.69 -15.84
CA ASP A 781 -23.99 -8.58 -14.75
C ASP A 781 -22.78 -9.15 -13.97
N GLN A 782 -21.59 -9.15 -14.59
CA GLN A 782 -20.33 -9.54 -13.94
C GLN A 782 -19.88 -8.46 -12.96
N TRP A 783 -19.63 -8.85 -11.71
CA TRP A 783 -19.28 -7.91 -10.65
C TRP A 783 -17.91 -7.25 -10.90
N GLU A 784 -16.95 -8.02 -11.42
CA GLU A 784 -15.59 -7.60 -11.74
C GLU A 784 -15.59 -6.45 -12.75
N LEU A 785 -16.42 -6.57 -13.81
CA LEU A 785 -16.57 -5.53 -14.82
C LEU A 785 -17.25 -4.28 -14.28
N ARG A 786 -18.32 -4.44 -13.48
CA ARG A 786 -18.95 -3.27 -12.83
C ARG A 786 -17.99 -2.55 -11.91
N ARG A 787 -17.25 -3.29 -11.09
CA ARG A 787 -16.25 -2.73 -10.16
C ARG A 787 -15.15 -1.99 -10.92
N MET A 788 -14.60 -2.60 -11.97
CA MET A 788 -13.57 -1.95 -12.79
C MET A 788 -14.11 -0.74 -13.56
N GLY A 789 -15.36 -0.79 -14.05
CA GLY A 789 -16.02 0.37 -14.65
C GLY A 789 -16.14 1.53 -13.66
N HIS A 790 -16.57 1.24 -12.42
CA HIS A 790 -16.65 2.22 -11.33
C HIS A 790 -15.29 2.83 -10.97
N GLN A 791 -14.25 2.01 -10.91
CA GLN A 791 -12.88 2.43 -10.58
C GLN A 791 -12.24 3.27 -11.70
N THR A 792 -12.47 2.90 -12.96
CA THR A 792 -11.84 3.52 -14.13
C THR A 792 -12.49 4.85 -14.50
N LEU A 793 -13.82 4.95 -14.37
CA LEU A 793 -14.59 6.09 -14.88
C LEU A 793 -14.14 7.46 -14.31
N PRO A 794 -13.96 7.65 -12.98
CA PRO A 794 -13.57 8.96 -12.44
C PRO A 794 -12.23 9.44 -13.01
N ILE A 795 -11.22 8.58 -13.05
CA ILE A 795 -9.89 8.99 -13.54
C ILE A 795 -9.87 9.17 -15.07
N LEU A 796 -10.63 8.36 -15.81
CA LEU A 796 -10.76 8.53 -17.26
C LEU A 796 -11.45 9.85 -17.58
N THR A 797 -12.54 10.21 -16.89
CA THR A 797 -13.19 11.50 -17.07
C THR A 797 -12.26 12.67 -16.70
N GLU A 798 -11.38 12.51 -15.71
CA GLU A 798 -10.37 13.50 -15.36
C GLU A 798 -9.33 13.68 -16.47
N ALA A 799 -8.82 12.59 -17.04
CA ALA A 799 -7.92 12.64 -18.19
C ALA A 799 -8.57 13.35 -19.39
N ILE A 800 -9.85 13.06 -19.66
CA ILE A 800 -10.61 13.70 -20.74
C ILE A 800 -10.77 15.19 -20.49
N ARG A 801 -11.11 15.62 -19.26
CA ARG A 801 -11.25 17.06 -18.92
C ARG A 801 -9.96 17.85 -19.18
N TYR A 802 -8.80 17.27 -18.85
CA TYR A 802 -7.50 17.89 -19.09
C TYR A 802 -7.07 17.88 -20.56
N PHE A 803 -7.52 16.89 -21.32
CA PHE A 803 -7.30 16.82 -22.76
C PHE A 803 -8.19 17.80 -23.52
N ASP A 804 -9.51 17.63 -23.39
CA ASP A 804 -10.56 18.43 -24.01
C ASP A 804 -11.90 18.27 -23.27
N VAL A 805 -12.26 19.30 -22.49
CA VAL A 805 -13.54 19.34 -21.76
C VAL A 805 -14.76 19.37 -22.69
N THR A 806 -14.61 19.85 -23.93
CA THR A 806 -15.73 19.94 -24.89
C THR A 806 -16.21 18.54 -25.30
N LEU A 807 -15.30 17.57 -25.37
CA LEU A 807 -15.62 16.16 -25.66
C LEU A 807 -16.58 15.58 -24.62
N LEU A 808 -16.24 15.75 -23.34
CA LEU A 808 -17.07 15.27 -22.24
C LEU A 808 -18.41 16.00 -22.21
N THR A 809 -18.40 17.31 -22.48
CA THR A 809 -19.62 18.14 -22.49
C THR A 809 -20.55 17.74 -23.62
N ALA A 810 -20.05 17.45 -24.82
CA ALA A 810 -20.85 16.99 -25.95
C ALA A 810 -21.57 15.67 -25.62
N LEU A 811 -20.89 14.71 -24.98
CA LEU A 811 -21.50 13.46 -24.55
C LEU A 811 -22.55 13.65 -23.45
N ILE A 812 -22.27 14.50 -22.47
CA ILE A 812 -23.23 14.85 -21.41
C ILE A 812 -24.46 15.53 -22.04
N ASP A 813 -24.27 16.50 -22.93
CA ASP A 813 -25.36 17.23 -23.57
C ASP A 813 -26.26 16.34 -24.44
N ALA A 814 -25.66 15.34 -25.10
CA ALA A 814 -26.36 14.41 -25.98
C ALA A 814 -27.16 13.35 -25.20
N TYR A 815 -26.62 12.82 -24.10
CA TYR A 815 -27.15 11.60 -23.48
C TYR A 815 -27.50 11.71 -21.99
N PHE A 816 -27.07 12.74 -21.27
CA PHE A 816 -27.49 12.92 -19.88
C PHE A 816 -28.95 13.36 -19.83
N SER A 817 -29.81 12.46 -19.35
CA SER A 817 -31.27 12.61 -19.43
C SER A 817 -31.94 12.05 -18.17
N PRO A 818 -33.21 12.37 -17.90
CA PRO A 818 -33.93 11.79 -16.77
C PRO A 818 -34.30 10.31 -16.98
N LYS A 819 -33.98 9.72 -18.14
CA LYS A 819 -34.24 8.31 -18.42
C LYS A 819 -33.26 7.43 -17.66
N VAL A 820 -33.76 6.30 -17.14
CA VAL A 820 -32.98 5.35 -16.34
C VAL A 820 -32.25 4.38 -17.25
N THR A 821 -31.06 4.76 -17.70
CA THR A 821 -30.20 3.93 -18.56
C THR A 821 -28.81 3.78 -17.95
N VAL A 822 -28.04 2.80 -18.40
CA VAL A 822 -26.62 2.68 -18.02
C VAL A 822 -25.83 3.92 -18.46
N MET A 823 -26.19 4.51 -19.61
CA MET A 823 -25.60 5.76 -20.11
C MET A 823 -25.83 6.91 -19.13
N THR A 824 -27.08 7.12 -18.69
CA THR A 824 -27.40 8.15 -17.71
C THR A 824 -26.62 7.93 -16.41
N TYR A 825 -26.50 6.69 -15.94
CA TYR A 825 -25.75 6.38 -14.72
C TYR A 825 -24.26 6.69 -14.83
N GLY A 826 -23.61 6.26 -15.92
CA GLY A 826 -22.22 6.59 -16.19
C GLY A 826 -21.99 8.10 -16.30
N LEU A 827 -22.89 8.82 -16.99
CA LEU A 827 -22.78 10.27 -17.12
C LEU A 827 -23.08 11.02 -15.82
N SER A 828 -23.97 10.51 -14.96
CA SER A 828 -24.14 11.07 -13.59
C SER A 828 -22.84 10.97 -12.79
N LEU A 829 -22.15 9.84 -12.83
CA LEU A 829 -20.85 9.68 -12.17
C LEU A 829 -19.79 10.63 -12.77
N ALA A 830 -19.79 10.81 -14.10
CA ALA A 830 -18.90 11.75 -14.77
C ALA A 830 -19.19 13.21 -14.39
N VAL A 831 -20.46 13.61 -14.28
CA VAL A 831 -20.89 14.93 -13.81
C VAL A 831 -20.49 15.14 -12.35
N LYS A 832 -20.77 14.19 -11.45
CA LYS A 832 -20.30 14.22 -10.04
C LYS A 832 -18.79 14.45 -9.98
N SER A 833 -18.00 13.64 -10.71
CA SER A 833 -16.54 13.75 -10.75
C SER A 833 -16.08 15.11 -11.32
N THR A 834 -16.81 15.66 -12.29
CA THR A 834 -16.51 16.97 -12.89
C THR A 834 -16.73 18.11 -11.88
N LEU A 835 -17.85 18.11 -11.15
CA LEU A 835 -18.13 19.09 -10.09
C LEU A 835 -17.11 19.01 -8.96
N GLN A 836 -16.76 17.79 -8.52
CA GLN A 836 -15.72 17.58 -7.51
C GLN A 836 -14.34 18.06 -7.98
N HIS A 837 -14.01 17.87 -9.26
CA HIS A 837 -12.77 18.36 -9.83
C HIS A 837 -12.75 19.89 -9.91
N ALA A 838 -13.84 20.52 -10.36
CA ALA A 838 -13.98 21.98 -10.38
C ALA A 838 -13.80 22.59 -8.99
N LEU A 839 -14.40 22.00 -7.95
CA LEU A 839 -14.22 22.44 -6.57
C LEU A 839 -12.75 22.36 -6.12
N ARG A 840 -12.03 21.29 -6.51
CA ARG A 840 -10.58 21.20 -6.24
C ARG A 840 -9.81 22.31 -6.95
N LEU A 841 -10.14 22.60 -8.20
CA LEU A 841 -9.49 23.64 -9.00
C LEU A 841 -9.75 25.06 -8.46
N GLU A 842 -10.96 25.35 -7.99
CA GLU A 842 -11.32 26.64 -7.39
C GLU A 842 -10.45 26.95 -6.16
N ASN A 843 -10.26 25.96 -5.29
CA ASN A 843 -9.34 26.07 -4.15
C ASN A 843 -7.88 26.32 -4.58
N PHE A 844 -7.45 25.76 -5.70
CA PHE A 844 -6.11 26.03 -6.24
C PHE A 844 -6.00 27.44 -6.82
N THR A 845 -7.02 27.91 -7.56
CA THR A 845 -7.01 29.25 -8.15
C THR A 845 -7.01 30.35 -7.09
N ASP A 846 -7.73 30.16 -5.98
CA ASP A 846 -7.77 31.11 -4.87
C ASP A 846 -6.42 31.24 -4.15
N SER A 847 -5.62 30.16 -4.15
CA SER A 847 -4.29 30.13 -3.53
C SER A 847 -3.18 30.69 -4.43
N SER A 848 -3.36 30.68 -5.76
CA SER A 848 -2.36 31.09 -6.73
C SER A 848 -2.52 32.57 -7.11
N GLY A 849 -1.50 33.39 -6.85
CA GLY A 849 -1.53 34.81 -7.23
C GLY A 849 -1.79 35.04 -8.74
N PRO A 850 -2.32 36.21 -9.13
CA PRO A 850 -2.90 36.49 -10.45
C PRO A 850 -1.97 36.41 -11.68
N ASN A 851 -0.68 36.09 -11.49
CA ASN A 851 0.35 36.12 -12.54
C ASN A 851 0.77 34.74 -13.09
N SER A 852 0.02 33.66 -12.82
CA SER A 852 0.31 32.34 -13.40
C SER A 852 -0.18 32.26 -14.85
N MET A 853 0.74 32.12 -15.81
CA MET A 853 0.45 32.07 -17.26
C MET A 853 -0.40 30.87 -17.71
N ASP A 854 -0.57 29.82 -16.89
CA ASP A 854 -1.32 28.60 -17.23
C ASP A 854 -2.80 28.62 -16.79
N SER A 855 -3.37 29.80 -16.48
CA SER A 855 -4.76 29.96 -16.05
C SER A 855 -5.80 29.55 -17.11
N THR A 856 -5.49 29.65 -18.40
CA THR A 856 -6.48 29.51 -19.50
C THR A 856 -7.18 28.14 -19.54
N LYS A 857 -6.50 27.03 -19.26
CA LYS A 857 -7.14 25.69 -19.26
C LYS A 857 -7.89 25.40 -17.97
N THR A 858 -7.34 25.79 -16.83
CA THR A 858 -8.04 25.69 -15.54
C THR A 858 -9.34 26.50 -15.58
N CYS A 859 -9.30 27.69 -16.19
CA CYS A 859 -10.49 28.48 -16.50
C CYS A 859 -11.47 27.70 -17.37
N SER A 860 -11.04 27.03 -18.46
CA SER A 860 -11.98 26.31 -19.34
C SER A 860 -12.85 25.24 -18.65
N ILE A 861 -12.34 24.55 -17.61
CA ILE A 861 -13.12 23.57 -16.85
C ILE A 861 -14.14 24.29 -15.95
N LEU A 862 -13.71 25.34 -15.23
CA LEU A 862 -14.59 26.14 -14.38
C LEU A 862 -15.68 26.85 -15.21
N ASP A 863 -15.31 27.45 -16.34
CA ASP A 863 -16.23 28.09 -17.30
C ASP A 863 -17.28 27.10 -17.82
N THR A 864 -16.87 25.86 -18.10
CA THR A 864 -17.79 24.80 -18.52
C THR A 864 -18.78 24.46 -17.42
N VAL A 865 -18.32 24.32 -16.17
CA VAL A 865 -19.20 24.05 -15.03
C VAL A 865 -20.16 25.21 -14.81
N GLU A 866 -19.68 26.45 -14.80
CA GLU A 866 -20.49 27.67 -14.69
C GLU A 866 -21.62 27.69 -15.73
N GLN A 867 -21.30 27.41 -17.00
CA GLN A 867 -22.29 27.45 -18.08
C GLN A 867 -23.32 26.30 -18.04
N ARG A 868 -22.97 25.15 -17.45
CA ARG A 868 -23.76 23.91 -17.60
C ARG A 868 -24.38 23.38 -16.31
N VAL A 869 -23.91 23.80 -15.13
CA VAL A 869 -24.38 23.27 -13.84
C VAL A 869 -25.89 23.41 -13.66
N SER A 870 -26.48 24.53 -14.09
CA SER A 870 -27.94 24.74 -14.03
C SER A 870 -28.73 23.66 -14.78
N ARG A 871 -28.29 23.27 -15.99
CA ARG A 871 -28.91 22.19 -16.77
C ARG A 871 -28.73 20.84 -16.09
N TRP A 872 -27.52 20.53 -15.62
CA TRP A 872 -27.22 19.24 -14.99
C TRP A 872 -28.01 19.02 -13.71
N VAL A 873 -28.17 20.07 -12.91
CA VAL A 873 -28.93 20.07 -11.66
C VAL A 873 -30.41 19.81 -11.90
N LEU A 874 -31.01 20.37 -12.95
CA LEU A 874 -32.41 20.07 -13.31
C LEU A 874 -32.61 18.60 -13.68
N ILE A 875 -31.68 18.00 -14.43
CA ILE A 875 -31.73 16.58 -14.78
C ILE A 875 -31.53 15.71 -13.53
N ALA A 876 -30.55 16.03 -12.69
CA ALA A 876 -30.30 15.33 -11.42
C ALA A 876 -31.52 15.40 -10.49
N ARG A 877 -32.20 16.55 -10.42
CA ARG A 877 -33.45 16.72 -9.67
C ARG A 877 -34.53 15.77 -10.17
N ASP A 878 -34.71 15.68 -11.48
CA ASP A 878 -35.71 14.77 -12.07
C ASP A 878 -35.37 13.30 -11.79
N LEU A 879 -34.07 12.95 -11.75
CA LEU A 879 -33.60 11.61 -11.37
C LEU A 879 -33.85 11.28 -9.89
N VAL A 880 -33.69 12.26 -8.97
CA VAL A 880 -34.00 12.10 -7.53
C VAL A 880 -35.51 11.96 -7.30
N ASN A 881 -36.33 12.69 -8.05
CA ASN A 881 -37.80 12.67 -7.92
C ASN A 881 -38.46 11.42 -8.54
N ARG A 882 -37.69 10.49 -9.11
CA ARG A 882 -38.22 9.23 -9.64
C ARG A 882 -38.89 8.40 -8.53
N PRO A 883 -39.82 7.50 -8.93
CA PRO A 883 -40.40 6.58 -7.99
C PRO A 883 -39.39 5.58 -7.39
N CYS A 884 -38.26 5.35 -8.06
CA CYS A 884 -37.26 4.38 -7.63
C CYS A 884 -36.12 5.07 -6.85
N VAL A 885 -35.77 4.54 -5.68
CA VAL A 885 -34.57 4.93 -4.91
C VAL A 885 -33.52 3.85 -5.11
N ASP A 886 -32.49 4.20 -5.85
CA ASP A 886 -31.44 3.31 -6.35
C ASP A 886 -30.09 4.07 -6.37
N LYS A 887 -29.01 3.40 -6.79
CA LYS A 887 -27.68 4.04 -6.88
C LYS A 887 -27.66 5.31 -7.74
N LEU A 888 -28.49 5.39 -8.78
CA LEU A 888 -28.59 6.57 -9.64
C LEU A 888 -29.23 7.74 -8.87
N SER A 889 -30.24 7.49 -8.03
CA SER A 889 -30.83 8.51 -7.16
C SER A 889 -29.82 9.07 -6.15
N PHE A 890 -28.92 8.23 -5.61
CA PHE A 890 -27.85 8.70 -4.70
C PHE A 890 -26.80 9.55 -5.42
N VAL A 891 -26.29 9.08 -6.57
CA VAL A 891 -25.35 9.91 -7.36
C VAL A 891 -26.00 11.23 -7.77
N ALA A 892 -27.29 11.21 -8.13
CA ALA A 892 -28.03 12.42 -8.46
C ALA A 892 -28.18 13.36 -7.26
N VAL A 893 -28.50 12.87 -6.05
CA VAL A 893 -28.59 13.75 -4.87
C VAL A 893 -27.23 14.32 -4.49
N GLU A 894 -26.14 13.57 -4.64
CA GLU A 894 -24.78 14.07 -4.43
C GLU A 894 -24.42 15.21 -5.42
N ILE A 895 -24.83 15.10 -6.69
CA ILE A 895 -24.70 16.20 -7.68
C ILE A 895 -25.46 17.44 -7.18
N LEU A 896 -26.67 17.27 -6.65
CA LEU A 896 -27.47 18.38 -6.12
C LEU A 896 -26.81 19.03 -4.91
N PHE A 897 -26.32 18.23 -3.95
CA PHE A 897 -25.57 18.74 -2.80
C PHE A 897 -24.35 19.54 -3.26
N LEU A 898 -23.48 18.95 -4.10
CA LEU A 898 -22.28 19.61 -4.61
C LEU A 898 -22.60 20.96 -5.30
N ALA A 899 -23.66 21.00 -6.11
CA ALA A 899 -24.08 22.20 -6.82
C ALA A 899 -24.62 23.27 -5.87
N CYS A 900 -25.50 22.92 -4.93
CA CYS A 900 -26.06 23.87 -3.97
C CYS A 900 -25.04 24.41 -2.96
N THR A 901 -24.02 23.62 -2.62
CA THR A 901 -23.00 24.05 -1.65
C THR A 901 -21.91 24.89 -2.28
N ASN A 902 -21.41 24.50 -3.45
CA ASN A 902 -20.19 25.10 -4.01
C ASN A 902 -20.42 25.92 -5.29
N PHE A 903 -21.55 25.70 -5.97
CA PHE A 903 -21.82 26.31 -7.29
C PHE A 903 -23.15 27.10 -7.29
N SER A 904 -23.62 27.52 -6.12
CA SER A 904 -24.93 28.14 -5.94
C SER A 904 -25.06 29.49 -6.63
N GLN A 905 -23.94 30.20 -6.82
CA GLN A 905 -23.83 31.47 -7.54
C GLN A 905 -24.20 31.34 -9.03
N TYR A 906 -24.08 30.14 -9.60
CA TYR A 906 -24.40 29.84 -11.00
C TYR A 906 -25.84 29.32 -11.18
N LEU A 907 -26.59 29.18 -10.09
CA LEU A 907 -28.00 28.76 -10.12
C LEU A 907 -28.91 29.99 -10.00
N SER A 908 -30.00 30.00 -10.75
CA SER A 908 -31.06 30.98 -10.50
C SER A 908 -31.66 30.75 -9.12
N VAL A 909 -32.17 31.80 -8.48
CA VAL A 909 -32.81 31.72 -7.16
C VAL A 909 -33.94 30.68 -7.15
N GLU A 910 -34.71 30.61 -8.22
CA GLU A 910 -35.78 29.62 -8.39
C GLU A 910 -35.23 28.19 -8.47
N THR A 911 -34.24 27.95 -9.33
CA THR A 911 -33.61 26.63 -9.48
C THR A 911 -32.99 26.18 -8.16
N LYS A 912 -32.23 27.05 -7.49
CA LYS A 912 -31.63 26.77 -6.18
C LYS A 912 -32.69 26.38 -5.15
N THR A 913 -33.77 27.16 -5.03
CA THR A 913 -34.85 26.89 -4.09
C THR A 913 -35.49 25.52 -4.34
N VAL A 914 -35.76 25.19 -5.60
CA VAL A 914 -36.34 23.89 -5.98
C VAL A 914 -35.40 22.73 -5.63
N VAL A 915 -34.10 22.91 -5.83
CA VAL A 915 -33.08 21.90 -5.55
C VAL A 915 -32.91 21.68 -4.06
N ASP A 916 -32.81 22.77 -3.29
CA ASP A 916 -32.75 22.75 -1.83
C ASP A 916 -33.94 21.95 -1.26
N THR A 917 -35.17 22.27 -1.68
CA THR A 917 -36.37 21.54 -1.28
C THR A 917 -36.32 20.08 -1.71
N THR A 918 -35.74 19.76 -2.87
CA THR A 918 -35.60 18.37 -3.34
C THR A 918 -34.63 17.57 -2.45
N CYS A 919 -33.46 18.13 -2.10
CA CYS A 919 -32.49 17.51 -1.21
C CYS A 919 -33.06 17.28 0.21
N VAL A 920 -33.73 18.29 0.75
CA VAL A 920 -34.41 18.20 2.06
C VAL A 920 -35.48 17.11 2.01
N LYS A 921 -36.37 17.14 1.02
CA LYS A 921 -37.45 16.16 0.87
C LYS A 921 -36.91 14.73 0.74
N PHE A 922 -35.90 14.51 -0.11
CA PHE A 922 -35.30 13.19 -0.28
C PHE A 922 -34.70 12.66 1.04
N SER A 923 -34.02 13.53 1.79
CA SER A 923 -33.45 13.17 3.10
C SER A 923 -34.53 12.81 4.13
N LEU A 924 -35.64 13.57 4.16
CA LEU A 924 -36.78 13.33 5.05
C LEU A 924 -37.55 12.05 4.67
N ASP A 925 -37.74 11.80 3.38
CA ASP A 925 -38.35 10.58 2.86
C ASP A 925 -37.53 9.37 3.32
N LEU A 926 -36.22 9.37 3.03
CA LEU A 926 -35.33 8.28 3.38
C LEU A 926 -35.27 8.05 4.90
N PHE A 927 -35.16 9.12 5.69
CA PHE A 927 -35.20 9.05 7.14
C PHE A 927 -36.49 8.39 7.66
N SER A 928 -37.64 8.76 7.10
CA SER A 928 -38.93 8.28 7.57
C SER A 928 -39.14 6.79 7.31
N HIS A 929 -38.60 6.28 6.21
CA HIS A 929 -38.59 4.86 5.88
C HIS A 929 -37.52 4.07 6.66
N ALA A 930 -36.36 4.68 6.90
CA ALA A 930 -35.30 4.10 7.73
C ALA A 930 -35.73 3.99 9.21
N HIS A 931 -36.51 4.95 9.72
CA HIS A 931 -36.92 5.03 11.12
C HIS A 931 -38.45 5.22 11.26
N PRO A 932 -39.28 4.25 10.86
CA PRO A 932 -40.74 4.42 10.84
C PRO A 932 -41.35 4.55 12.24
N SER A 933 -40.67 4.04 13.27
CA SER A 933 -41.08 4.13 14.67
C SER A 933 -40.79 5.50 15.30
N HIS A 934 -39.87 6.28 14.72
CA HIS A 934 -39.43 7.58 15.23
C HIS A 934 -40.59 8.58 15.22
N ARG A 935 -40.64 9.42 16.27
CA ARG A 935 -41.76 10.34 16.51
C ARG A 935 -41.97 11.32 15.35
N TYR A 936 -40.87 11.83 14.80
CA TYR A 936 -40.92 12.76 13.66
C TYR A 936 -41.40 12.07 12.39
N SER A 937 -40.97 10.83 12.10
CA SER A 937 -41.41 10.06 10.94
C SER A 937 -42.93 9.83 10.98
N LYS A 938 -43.48 9.46 12.14
CA LYS A 938 -44.94 9.31 12.34
C LYS A 938 -45.70 10.60 12.02
N TYR A 939 -45.17 11.75 12.44
CA TYR A 939 -45.74 13.06 12.09
C TYR A 939 -45.67 13.32 10.59
N LEU A 940 -44.52 13.09 9.95
CA LEU A 940 -44.33 13.30 8.52
C LEU A 940 -45.26 12.42 7.67
N PHE A 941 -45.45 11.16 8.06
CA PHE A 941 -46.43 10.26 7.43
C PHE A 941 -47.87 10.76 7.62
N LYS A 942 -48.24 11.16 8.84
CA LYS A 942 -49.59 11.70 9.14
C LYS A 942 -49.88 12.97 8.35
N ALA A 943 -48.87 13.82 8.17
CA ALA A 943 -48.98 15.07 7.41
C ALA A 943 -48.94 14.86 5.89
N LYS A 944 -48.79 13.61 5.40
CA LYS A 944 -48.61 13.27 3.97
C LYS A 944 -47.46 14.04 3.30
N LYS A 945 -46.43 14.36 4.07
CA LYS A 945 -45.24 15.07 3.58
C LYS A 945 -44.16 14.14 3.06
N VAL A 946 -44.27 12.87 3.43
CA VAL A 946 -43.36 11.82 3.01
C VAL A 946 -44.02 10.96 1.94
N ARG A 947 -43.20 10.52 0.99
CA ARG A 947 -43.59 9.59 -0.04
C ARG A 947 -43.99 8.23 0.56
N MET A 948 -45.19 7.75 0.22
CA MET A 948 -45.75 6.53 0.81
C MET A 948 -45.00 5.26 0.41
N ASP A 949 -44.47 5.19 -0.82
CA ASP A 949 -43.81 4.00 -1.34
C ASP A 949 -42.39 4.33 -1.83
N ILE A 950 -41.37 3.70 -1.26
CA ILE A 950 -40.02 3.62 -1.82
C ILE A 950 -39.90 2.31 -2.58
N ASP A 951 -39.78 2.40 -3.90
CA ASP A 951 -39.43 1.26 -4.74
C ASP A 951 -37.91 1.23 -4.95
N THR A 952 -37.33 0.04 -5.04
CA THR A 952 -35.89 -0.13 -5.17
C THR A 952 -35.58 -1.45 -5.87
N PRO A 953 -34.62 -1.45 -6.82
CA PRO A 953 -34.39 -2.63 -7.63
C PRO A 953 -33.65 -3.69 -6.80
N ALA A 954 -34.28 -4.86 -6.67
CA ALA A 954 -33.69 -6.00 -5.95
C ALA A 954 -32.43 -6.57 -6.65
N GLN A 955 -32.28 -6.34 -7.95
CA GLN A 955 -31.18 -6.86 -8.77
C GLN A 955 -30.75 -5.85 -9.83
N GLY A 956 -29.57 -6.07 -10.43
CA GLY A 956 -29.00 -5.24 -11.49
C GLY A 956 -28.01 -4.19 -11.00
N TYR A 957 -27.44 -3.44 -11.93
CA TYR A 957 -26.34 -2.50 -11.69
C TYR A 957 -26.69 -1.32 -10.75
N LEU A 958 -27.97 -0.92 -10.70
CA LEU A 958 -28.46 0.14 -9.82
C LEU A 958 -28.89 -0.35 -8.43
N SER A 959 -28.86 -1.66 -8.18
CA SER A 959 -29.19 -2.23 -6.88
C SER A 959 -28.14 -1.84 -5.84
N ILE A 960 -28.59 -1.39 -4.67
CA ILE A 960 -27.73 -0.90 -3.59
C ILE A 960 -27.21 -2.09 -2.78
N LEU A 961 -28.08 -2.97 -2.30
CA LEU A 961 -27.71 -4.17 -1.53
C LEU A 961 -28.77 -5.28 -1.66
N LYS A 962 -28.36 -6.53 -1.42
CA LYS A 962 -29.26 -7.67 -1.20
C LYS A 962 -29.59 -7.74 0.28
N GLY A 963 -30.76 -7.25 0.68
CA GLY A 963 -31.22 -7.28 2.07
C GLY A 963 -32.63 -7.85 2.19
N ASP A 964 -32.87 -8.64 3.23
CA ASP A 964 -34.20 -9.17 3.55
C ASP A 964 -35.02 -8.06 4.24
N GLY A 965 -35.83 -7.35 3.44
CA GLY A 965 -36.87 -6.43 3.92
C GLY A 965 -36.59 -4.94 3.71
N LEU A 966 -37.67 -4.18 3.46
CA LEU A 966 -37.63 -2.74 3.15
C LEU A 966 -36.94 -1.91 4.23
N HIS A 967 -37.20 -2.19 5.51
CA HIS A 967 -36.65 -1.42 6.62
C HIS A 967 -35.11 -1.50 6.71
N ARG A 968 -34.54 -2.70 6.60
CA ARG A 968 -33.07 -2.88 6.58
C ARG A 968 -32.43 -2.19 5.38
N LEU A 969 -33.09 -2.27 4.23
CA LEU A 969 -32.64 -1.60 3.03
C LEU A 969 -32.70 -0.07 3.16
N SER A 970 -33.75 0.49 3.75
CA SER A 970 -33.85 1.93 4.02
C SER A 970 -32.79 2.42 5.01
N LEU A 971 -32.45 1.63 6.03
CA LEU A 971 -31.33 1.94 6.94
C LEU A 971 -29.99 1.97 6.20
N GLN A 972 -29.74 0.97 5.34
CA GLN A 972 -28.52 0.92 4.53
C GLN A 972 -28.43 2.08 3.52
N MET A 973 -29.55 2.43 2.89
CA MET A 973 -29.66 3.59 2.01
C MET A 973 -29.38 4.90 2.76
N GLN A 974 -29.94 5.06 3.97
CA GLN A 974 -29.63 6.22 4.82
C GLN A 974 -28.16 6.27 5.16
N HIS A 975 -27.57 5.11 5.49
CA HIS A 975 -26.16 5.05 5.81
C HIS A 975 -25.30 5.46 4.61
N TYR A 976 -25.61 4.94 3.43
CA TYR A 976 -24.95 5.31 2.18
C TYR A 976 -25.05 6.83 1.90
N LEU A 977 -26.23 7.43 2.08
CA LEU A 977 -26.40 8.88 1.91
C LEU A 977 -25.48 9.67 2.84
N VAL A 978 -25.46 9.30 4.12
CA VAL A 978 -24.65 10.01 5.11
C VAL A 978 -23.17 9.83 4.81
N SER A 979 -22.70 8.61 4.52
CA SER A 979 -21.29 8.36 4.24
C SER A 979 -20.78 9.12 3.01
N GLU A 980 -21.61 9.29 1.97
CA GLU A 980 -21.22 10.01 0.76
C GLU A 980 -21.37 11.54 0.89
N CYS A 981 -22.35 12.03 1.64
CA CYS A 981 -22.69 13.46 1.69
C CYS A 981 -22.31 14.19 2.98
N TYR A 982 -21.83 13.52 4.03
CA TYR A 982 -21.68 14.17 5.35
C TYR A 982 -20.82 15.44 5.30
N THR A 983 -19.71 15.42 4.55
CA THR A 983 -18.80 16.57 4.38
C THR A 983 -19.46 17.79 3.75
N LEU A 984 -20.56 17.60 3.00
CA LEU A 984 -21.30 18.67 2.34
C LEU A 984 -22.41 19.26 3.23
N PHE A 985 -22.83 18.56 4.29
CA PHE A 985 -23.98 18.99 5.09
C PHE A 985 -23.81 20.36 5.76
N PRO A 986 -22.68 20.72 6.38
CA PRO A 986 -22.55 22.04 7.01
C PRO A 986 -22.68 23.18 6.00
N SER A 987 -22.06 23.04 4.83
CA SER A 987 -22.15 24.03 3.74
C SER A 987 -23.56 24.08 3.12
N PHE A 988 -24.24 22.93 3.03
CA PHE A 988 -25.63 22.89 2.56
C PHE A 988 -26.54 23.65 3.53
N VAL A 989 -26.41 23.37 4.82
CA VAL A 989 -27.15 24.07 5.87
C VAL A 989 -26.86 25.58 5.83
N SER A 990 -25.60 25.98 5.65
CA SER A 990 -25.22 27.40 5.59
C SER A 990 -25.80 28.12 4.37
N ASN A 991 -26.02 27.43 3.25
CA ASN A 991 -26.40 28.04 1.98
C ASN A 991 -27.90 27.92 1.63
N THR A 992 -28.64 27.05 2.33
CA THR A 992 -30.08 26.84 2.12
C THR A 992 -30.95 27.71 3.03
N SER A 993 -32.19 27.99 2.62
CA SER A 993 -33.13 28.77 3.43
C SER A 993 -33.45 28.11 4.77
N VAL A 994 -33.56 28.92 5.83
CA VAL A 994 -33.78 28.46 7.22
C VAL A 994 -35.07 27.65 7.36
N CYS A 995 -36.12 28.03 6.64
CA CYS A 995 -37.40 27.32 6.60
C CYS A 995 -37.26 25.86 6.13
N GLU A 996 -36.41 25.62 5.13
CA GLU A 996 -36.24 24.29 4.54
C GLU A 996 -35.31 23.43 5.40
N VAL A 997 -34.15 23.95 5.83
CA VAL A 997 -33.19 23.16 6.63
C VAL A 997 -33.69 22.86 8.02
N ALA A 998 -34.49 23.73 8.65
CA ALA A 998 -35.02 23.46 9.99
C ALA A 998 -35.87 22.19 10.06
N ARG A 999 -36.49 21.77 8.94
CA ARG A 999 -37.20 20.49 8.85
C ARG A 999 -36.25 19.29 8.96
N MET A 1000 -34.98 19.43 8.58
CA MET A 1000 -33.98 18.37 8.70
C MET A 1000 -33.41 18.24 10.11
N LEU A 1001 -33.52 19.26 10.96
CA LEU A 1001 -32.88 19.27 12.28
C LEU A 1001 -33.24 18.05 13.16
N PRO A 1002 -34.51 17.59 13.27
CA PRO A 1002 -34.82 16.37 14.01
C PRO A 1002 -34.12 15.13 13.44
N THR A 1003 -33.95 15.08 12.13
CA THR A 1003 -33.31 13.94 11.46
C THR A 1003 -31.80 13.93 11.67
N LEU A 1004 -31.14 15.10 11.61
CA LEU A 1004 -29.71 15.23 11.88
C LEU A 1004 -29.37 14.85 13.33
N LEU A 1005 -30.20 15.27 14.29
CA LEU A 1005 -30.06 14.92 15.70
C LEU A 1005 -30.22 13.41 15.94
N HIS A 1006 -31.16 12.76 15.25
CA HIS A 1006 -31.26 11.30 15.32
C HIS A 1006 -30.07 10.60 14.64
N LEU A 1007 -29.52 11.17 13.56
CA LEU A 1007 -28.33 10.62 12.91
C LEU A 1007 -27.08 10.69 13.80
N ILE A 1008 -26.97 11.68 14.69
CA ILE A 1008 -25.91 11.72 15.73
C ILE A 1008 -25.96 10.46 16.60
N ILE A 1009 -27.16 9.98 16.94
CA ILE A 1009 -27.34 8.74 17.71
C ILE A 1009 -26.88 7.52 16.89
N VAL A 1010 -27.26 7.46 15.61
CA VAL A 1010 -26.94 6.33 14.72
C VAL A 1010 -25.43 6.23 14.44
N PHE A 1011 -24.77 7.38 14.25
CA PHE A 1011 -23.37 7.49 13.86
C PHE A 1011 -22.42 7.83 15.01
N MET A 1012 -22.83 7.59 16.26
CA MET A 1012 -22.03 7.94 17.43
C MET A 1012 -20.66 7.24 17.47
N GLU A 1013 -20.52 6.11 16.77
CA GLU A 1013 -19.26 5.36 16.66
C GLU A 1013 -18.30 5.90 15.57
N ASP A 1014 -18.79 6.70 14.62
CA ASP A 1014 -17.98 7.30 13.55
C ASP A 1014 -17.70 8.77 13.87
N HIS A 1015 -16.52 9.03 14.43
CA HIS A 1015 -16.13 10.35 14.93
C HIS A 1015 -16.14 11.44 13.84
N ASP A 1016 -15.74 11.13 12.61
CA ASP A 1016 -15.66 12.13 11.53
C ASP A 1016 -17.05 12.52 11.03
N VAL A 1017 -17.94 11.53 10.89
CA VAL A 1017 -19.36 11.77 10.56
C VAL A 1017 -20.04 12.53 11.69
N LEU A 1018 -19.86 12.08 12.93
CA LEU A 1018 -20.43 12.69 14.13
C LEU A 1018 -20.06 14.17 14.26
N LYS A 1019 -18.76 14.50 14.14
CA LYS A 1019 -18.27 15.88 14.20
C LYS A 1019 -18.94 16.75 13.15
N THR A 1020 -19.04 16.25 11.91
CA THR A 1020 -19.62 17.02 10.81
C THR A 1020 -21.13 17.20 10.95
N LEU A 1021 -21.84 16.20 11.49
CA LEU A 1021 -23.26 16.31 11.83
C LEU A 1021 -23.49 17.35 12.94
N LEU A 1022 -22.64 17.37 13.97
CA LEU A 1022 -22.69 18.39 15.03
C LEU A 1022 -22.42 19.80 14.48
N ASP A 1023 -21.44 19.96 13.59
CA ASP A 1023 -21.15 21.24 12.94
C ASP A 1023 -22.32 21.70 12.04
N GLY A 1024 -22.96 20.77 11.33
CA GLY A 1024 -24.19 21.03 10.59
C GLY A 1024 -25.34 21.49 11.49
N CYS A 1025 -25.55 20.82 12.63
CA CYS A 1025 -26.55 21.24 13.63
C CYS A 1025 -26.25 22.64 14.20
N ARG A 1026 -24.98 22.92 14.53
CA ARG A 1026 -24.55 24.23 15.03
C ARG A 1026 -24.83 25.34 14.02
N CYS A 1027 -24.48 25.12 12.75
CA CYS A 1027 -24.76 26.07 11.67
C CYS A 1027 -26.27 26.35 11.55
N LEU A 1028 -27.09 25.30 11.61
CA LEU A 1028 -28.54 25.42 11.53
C LEU A 1028 -29.11 26.23 12.70
N VAL A 1029 -28.74 25.88 13.92
CA VAL A 1029 -29.19 26.55 15.16
C VAL A 1029 -28.83 28.03 15.12
N SER A 1030 -27.60 28.38 14.72
CA SER A 1030 -27.17 29.77 14.58
C SER A 1030 -27.99 30.54 13.55
N LYS A 1031 -28.33 29.91 12.40
CA LYS A 1031 -29.18 30.55 11.39
C LYS A 1031 -30.62 30.74 11.86
N VAL A 1032 -31.15 29.79 12.62
CA VAL A 1032 -32.48 29.88 13.22
C VAL A 1032 -32.52 31.04 14.23
N GLU A 1033 -31.48 31.19 15.06
CA GLU A 1033 -31.36 32.30 16.02
C GLU A 1033 -31.32 33.68 15.34
N GLN A 1034 -30.64 33.78 14.20
CA GLN A 1034 -30.49 35.03 13.45
C GLN A 1034 -31.73 35.46 12.64
N THR A 1035 -32.72 34.58 12.48
CA THR A 1035 -33.87 34.84 11.61
C THR A 1035 -35.10 35.28 12.40
N GLU A 1036 -35.70 36.41 12.01
CA GLU A 1036 -36.92 36.92 12.66
C GLU A 1036 -38.09 35.93 12.55
N CYS A 1037 -38.67 35.56 13.70
CA CYS A 1037 -39.65 34.47 13.80
C CYS A 1037 -41.08 34.80 13.33
N SER A 1038 -41.36 36.04 12.92
CA SER A 1038 -42.71 36.55 12.64
C SER A 1038 -43.40 35.93 11.42
N HIS A 1039 -42.68 35.17 10.59
CA HIS A 1039 -43.18 34.67 9.30
C HIS A 1039 -42.96 33.16 9.06
N PHE A 1040 -42.64 32.37 10.09
CA PHE A 1040 -42.42 30.94 9.90
C PHE A 1040 -43.72 30.13 9.83
N PRO A 1041 -43.79 29.09 8.97
CA PRO A 1041 -44.94 28.19 8.93
C PRO A 1041 -45.02 27.30 10.18
N ASP A 1042 -46.21 26.84 10.58
CA ASP A 1042 -46.40 25.96 11.76
C ASP A 1042 -45.51 24.70 11.75
N ASP A 1043 -45.22 24.20 10.55
CA ASP A 1043 -44.34 23.07 10.31
C ASP A 1043 -42.90 23.29 10.80
N PHE A 1044 -42.44 24.54 10.78
CA PHE A 1044 -41.14 24.94 11.27
C PHE A 1044 -41.06 24.73 12.79
N PHE A 1045 -42.00 25.31 13.54
CA PHE A 1045 -42.05 25.16 14.99
C PHE A 1045 -42.28 23.71 15.42
N THR A 1046 -43.07 22.96 14.64
CA THR A 1046 -43.25 21.52 14.86
C THR A 1046 -41.92 20.77 14.74
N ALA A 1047 -41.10 21.08 13.72
CA ALA A 1047 -39.77 20.50 13.58
C ALA A 1047 -38.84 20.89 14.74
N LEU A 1048 -38.88 22.13 15.22
CA LEU A 1048 -38.09 22.54 16.38
C LEU A 1048 -38.51 21.79 17.66
N GLU A 1049 -39.80 21.57 17.87
CA GLU A 1049 -40.29 20.78 19.01
C GLU A 1049 -39.79 19.33 18.96
N TYR A 1050 -39.83 18.68 17.79
CA TYR A 1050 -39.23 17.35 17.62
C TYR A 1050 -37.70 17.35 17.74
N SER A 1051 -37.04 18.46 17.43
CA SER A 1051 -35.59 18.61 17.62
C SER A 1051 -35.21 18.65 19.09
N LEU A 1052 -35.96 19.40 19.92
CA LEU A 1052 -35.78 19.39 21.38
C LEU A 1052 -35.96 17.98 21.96
N LEU A 1053 -36.92 17.22 21.43
CA LEU A 1053 -37.11 15.82 21.81
C LEU A 1053 -35.95 14.91 21.36
N GLY A 1054 -35.39 15.14 20.16
CA GLY A 1054 -34.20 14.42 19.68
C GLY A 1054 -32.96 14.71 20.53
N ILE A 1055 -32.76 15.96 20.96
CA ILE A 1055 -31.70 16.32 21.92
C ILE A 1055 -31.87 15.56 23.23
N ILE A 1056 -33.09 15.49 23.76
CA ILE A 1056 -33.40 14.72 24.97
C ILE A 1056 -33.06 13.23 24.78
N ASP A 1057 -33.33 12.67 23.59
CA ASP A 1057 -32.97 11.29 23.27
C ASP A 1057 -31.44 11.07 23.26
N ILE A 1058 -30.65 12.02 22.72
CA ILE A 1058 -29.17 11.97 22.75
C ILE A 1058 -28.64 11.98 24.20
N ILE A 1059 -29.19 12.86 25.05
CA ILE A 1059 -28.78 12.98 26.46
C ILE A 1059 -29.10 11.69 27.24
N HIS A 1060 -30.19 11.01 26.87
CA HIS A 1060 -30.62 9.78 27.51
C HIS A 1060 -29.67 8.60 27.26
N ILE A 1061 -28.97 8.59 26.13
CA ILE A 1061 -28.08 7.50 25.75
C ILE A 1061 -26.84 7.48 26.63
N LYS A 1062 -26.59 6.33 27.27
CA LYS A 1062 -25.51 6.20 28.25
C LYS A 1062 -24.11 6.22 27.65
N ALA A 1063 -24.00 5.85 26.39
CA ALA A 1063 -22.73 5.79 25.66
C ALA A 1063 -22.33 7.14 25.04
N THR A 1064 -23.16 8.18 25.15
CA THR A 1064 -22.83 9.50 24.59
C THR A 1064 -21.74 10.16 25.43
N GLU A 1065 -20.61 10.45 24.79
CA GLU A 1065 -19.47 11.14 25.40
C GLU A 1065 -19.80 12.59 25.78
N VAL A 1066 -19.16 13.08 26.85
CA VAL A 1066 -19.33 14.45 27.37
C VAL A 1066 -19.07 15.50 26.28
N LEU A 1067 -18.08 15.25 25.40
CA LEU A 1067 -17.74 16.13 24.28
C LEU A 1067 -18.87 16.29 23.26
N THR A 1068 -19.73 15.27 23.11
CA THR A 1068 -20.92 15.32 22.25
C THR A 1068 -22.10 15.95 22.96
N ILE A 1069 -22.25 15.70 24.27
CA ILE A 1069 -23.35 16.26 25.08
C ILE A 1069 -23.28 17.78 25.15
N ARG A 1070 -22.08 18.38 25.29
CA ARG A 1070 -21.93 19.84 25.45
C ARG A 1070 -22.53 20.64 24.28
N PRO A 1071 -22.16 20.43 23.00
CA PRO A 1071 -22.79 21.12 21.87
C PRO A 1071 -24.30 20.88 21.79
N VAL A 1072 -24.75 19.67 22.13
CA VAL A 1072 -26.16 19.28 22.10
C VAL A 1072 -26.98 20.06 23.15
N LEU A 1073 -26.43 20.31 24.33
CA LEU A 1073 -27.05 21.15 25.36
C LEU A 1073 -27.11 22.63 24.95
N GLU A 1074 -26.08 23.14 24.28
CA GLU A 1074 -26.08 24.50 23.71
C GLU A 1074 -27.21 24.65 22.67
N PHE A 1075 -27.38 23.65 21.79
CA PHE A 1075 -28.48 23.63 20.83
C PHE A 1075 -29.84 23.68 21.55
N TYR A 1076 -30.00 22.93 22.64
CA TYR A 1076 -31.25 22.92 23.41
C TYR A 1076 -31.59 24.29 23.97
N ILE A 1077 -30.61 25.02 24.53
CA ILE A 1077 -30.83 26.36 25.07
C ILE A 1077 -31.38 27.27 23.97
N CYS A 1078 -30.71 27.31 22.81
CA CYS A 1078 -31.09 28.18 21.70
C CYS A 1078 -32.48 27.84 21.14
N LEU A 1079 -32.73 26.55 20.85
CA LEU A 1079 -34.02 26.11 20.31
C LEU A 1079 -35.18 26.26 21.31
N GLY A 1080 -34.91 26.08 22.61
CA GLY A 1080 -35.89 26.20 23.68
C GLY A 1080 -36.46 27.62 23.84
N GLN A 1081 -35.73 28.64 23.38
CA GLN A 1081 -36.20 30.03 23.39
C GLN A 1081 -37.28 30.29 22.32
N LEU A 1082 -37.28 29.48 21.26
CA LEU A 1082 -38.13 29.67 20.08
C LEU A 1082 -39.40 28.82 20.13
N VAL A 1083 -39.41 27.77 20.94
CA VAL A 1083 -40.55 26.84 21.07
C VAL A 1083 -41.40 27.24 22.27
N SER A 1084 -42.66 27.63 22.02
CA SER A 1084 -43.58 28.04 23.09
C SER A 1084 -44.14 26.87 23.92
N SER A 1085 -44.11 25.65 23.39
CA SER A 1085 -44.49 24.44 24.13
C SER A 1085 -43.49 24.22 25.26
N THR A 1086 -43.95 23.91 26.47
CA THR A 1086 -43.07 23.76 27.64
C THR A 1086 -43.00 22.31 28.14
N HIS A 1087 -43.60 21.38 27.39
CA HIS A 1087 -43.68 19.97 27.76
C HIS A 1087 -42.33 19.24 27.70
N HIS A 1088 -41.42 19.70 26.84
CA HIS A 1088 -40.07 19.15 26.70
C HIS A 1088 -39.22 19.32 27.97
N LEU A 1089 -39.45 20.36 28.78
CA LEU A 1089 -38.72 20.61 30.04
C LEU A 1089 -38.91 19.48 31.06
N THR A 1090 -40.15 19.00 31.22
CA THR A 1090 -40.43 17.89 32.14
C THR A 1090 -39.74 16.59 31.68
N ALA A 1091 -39.63 16.36 30.36
CA ALA A 1091 -38.91 15.22 29.81
C ALA A 1091 -37.39 15.36 30.00
N LEU A 1092 -36.83 16.54 29.73
CA LEU A 1092 -35.41 16.86 29.95
C LEU A 1092 -35.00 16.59 31.41
N PHE A 1093 -35.74 17.11 32.39
CA PHE A 1093 -35.41 16.91 33.81
C PHE A 1093 -35.41 15.44 34.21
N LYS A 1094 -36.35 14.66 33.69
CA LYS A 1094 -36.40 13.20 33.93
C LYS A 1094 -35.20 12.49 33.33
N VAL A 1095 -34.79 12.88 32.12
CA VAL A 1095 -33.64 12.26 31.44
C VAL A 1095 -32.32 12.62 32.10
N ILE A 1096 -32.10 13.89 32.47
CA ILE A 1096 -30.90 14.31 33.22
C ILE A 1096 -30.81 13.55 34.54
N HIS A 1097 -31.92 13.46 35.27
CA HIS A 1097 -31.98 12.66 36.50
C HIS A 1097 -31.63 11.18 36.24
N SER A 1098 -32.24 10.56 35.21
CA SER A 1098 -31.96 9.16 34.85
C SER A 1098 -30.50 8.95 34.48
N ARG A 1099 -29.90 9.86 33.71
CA ARG A 1099 -28.50 9.78 33.26
C ARG A 1099 -27.52 9.83 34.44
N LEU A 1100 -27.83 10.63 35.47
CA LEU A 1100 -27.00 10.79 36.66
C LEU A 1100 -27.23 9.72 37.74
N GLN A 1101 -28.42 9.10 37.81
CA GLN A 1101 -28.72 8.05 38.80
C GLN A 1101 -28.08 6.69 38.45
N ASP A 1102 -27.86 6.43 37.17
CA ASP A 1102 -27.52 5.09 36.68
C ASP A 1102 -26.03 4.73 36.76
N VAL A 1103 -25.19 5.62 37.30
CA VAL A 1103 -23.72 5.51 37.27
C VAL A 1103 -23.21 4.44 38.25
N GLY A 1104 -24.04 3.99 39.19
CA GLY A 1104 -23.69 2.93 40.16
C GLY A 1104 -24.26 1.54 39.86
N SER A 1105 -24.98 1.32 38.74
CA SER A 1105 -25.60 0.03 38.42
C SER A 1105 -25.02 -0.57 37.13
N SER A 1106 -24.36 -1.72 37.25
CA SER A 1106 -23.59 -2.36 36.17
C SER A 1106 -24.41 -2.64 34.90
N LYS A 1107 -23.89 -2.14 33.77
CA LYS A 1107 -24.10 -2.55 32.35
C LYS A 1107 -25.28 -3.49 32.06
N THR A 1108 -26.47 -2.93 31.85
CA THR A 1108 -27.41 -3.49 30.85
C THR A 1108 -27.08 -2.88 29.49
N THR A 1109 -26.55 -3.70 28.61
CA THR A 1109 -26.10 -3.38 27.25
C THR A 1109 -27.22 -2.83 26.37
N LEU A 1110 -26.89 -1.79 25.61
CA LEU A 1110 -27.68 -1.22 24.53
C LEU A 1110 -27.61 -2.17 23.32
N ASP A 1111 -28.29 -3.31 23.41
CA ASP A 1111 -28.23 -4.41 22.43
C ASP A 1111 -29.23 -4.25 21.27
N VAL A 1112 -29.82 -3.05 21.08
CA VAL A 1112 -31.06 -2.89 20.29
C VAL A 1112 -30.88 -2.19 18.94
N CYS A 1113 -29.76 -1.53 18.61
CA CYS A 1113 -29.67 -0.79 17.33
C CYS A 1113 -28.53 -1.15 16.36
N ASN A 1114 -27.37 -1.69 16.80
CA ASN A 1114 -26.20 -1.79 15.90
C ASN A 1114 -25.63 -3.21 15.68
N SER A 1115 -26.06 -4.25 16.42
CA SER A 1115 -25.42 -5.58 16.36
C SER A 1115 -25.64 -6.36 15.06
N ASP A 1116 -26.67 -6.02 14.28
CA ASP A 1116 -27.03 -6.72 13.04
C ASP A 1116 -26.58 -5.99 11.75
N LEU A 1117 -26.00 -4.78 11.86
CA LEU A 1117 -25.39 -4.06 10.73
C LEU A 1117 -23.93 -4.49 10.55
N VAL A 1118 -23.69 -5.80 10.45
CA VAL A 1118 -22.40 -6.30 9.93
C VAL A 1118 -22.33 -5.89 8.47
N PHE A 1119 -21.65 -4.77 8.23
CA PHE A 1119 -21.37 -4.27 6.89
C PHE A 1119 -20.74 -5.37 6.07
N ARG A 1120 -21.53 -5.94 5.15
CA ARG A 1120 -20.96 -6.37 3.89
C ARG A 1120 -20.63 -5.07 3.17
N SER A 1121 -19.41 -4.57 3.38
CA SER A 1121 -18.74 -3.80 2.34
C SER A 1121 -19.06 -4.47 0.99
N ASN A 1122 -19.16 -3.72 -0.09
CA ASN A 1122 -19.19 -4.31 -1.43
C ASN A 1122 -17.97 -5.23 -1.71
N ASP A 1123 -17.03 -5.34 -0.77
CA ASP A 1123 -16.09 -6.44 -0.57
C ASP A 1123 -16.78 -7.68 0.06
N ILE A 1124 -17.45 -8.49 -0.75
CA ILE A 1124 -17.72 -9.90 -0.38
C ILE A 1124 -16.45 -10.72 -0.65
N PRO A 1125 -16.08 -11.64 0.27
CA PRO A 1125 -14.77 -12.27 0.40
C PRO A 1125 -14.31 -13.05 -0.84
N ALA A 1126 -13.00 -13.28 -0.91
CA ALA A 1126 -12.41 -14.34 -1.73
C ALA A 1126 -13.30 -15.60 -1.68
N SER A 1127 -13.59 -16.15 -2.86
CA SER A 1127 -14.45 -17.31 -3.15
C SER A 1127 -14.52 -18.37 -2.03
N PRO A 1128 -15.70 -18.97 -1.74
CA PRO A 1128 -15.79 -20.03 -0.73
C PRO A 1128 -14.99 -21.25 -1.19
N VAL A 1129 -13.87 -21.54 -0.51
CA VAL A 1129 -13.17 -22.82 -0.62
C VAL A 1129 -13.87 -23.80 0.33
N ASP A 1130 -14.39 -24.90 -0.23
CA ASP A 1130 -14.94 -26.02 0.53
C ASP A 1130 -13.86 -26.65 1.41
N ASN A 1131 -13.81 -26.27 2.69
CA ASN A 1131 -12.98 -26.94 3.69
C ASN A 1131 -13.82 -28.01 4.39
N GLN A 1132 -13.85 -29.22 3.81
CA GLN A 1132 -14.20 -30.42 4.57
C GLN A 1132 -13.05 -30.77 5.54
N PRO A 1133 -13.35 -31.18 6.80
CA PRO A 1133 -12.31 -31.59 7.74
C PRO A 1133 -11.79 -32.98 7.38
N ILE A 1134 -10.53 -33.06 6.97
CA ILE A 1134 -9.81 -34.34 6.83
C ILE A 1134 -9.43 -34.81 8.25
N ALA A 1135 -9.85 -36.02 8.57
CA ALA A 1135 -9.53 -36.71 9.82
C ALA A 1135 -8.03 -36.98 9.92
N ALA A 1136 -7.50 -36.89 11.14
CA ALA A 1136 -6.13 -37.27 11.44
C ALA A 1136 -5.98 -38.79 11.31
N GLU A 1137 -5.11 -39.25 10.41
CA GLU A 1137 -4.59 -40.61 10.42
C GLU A 1137 -3.06 -40.58 10.54
N THR A 1138 -2.61 -41.49 11.39
CA THR A 1138 -1.27 -41.78 11.89
C THR A 1138 -0.33 -42.33 10.81
N GLU A 1139 0.96 -42.14 11.05
CA GLU A 1139 2.11 -42.71 10.33
C GLU A 1139 1.96 -44.23 10.11
N ASP A 1140 2.27 -44.72 8.89
CA ASP A 1140 3.08 -45.92 8.61
C ASP A 1140 3.27 -46.16 7.09
N ASP A 1141 4.53 -46.37 6.69
CA ASP A 1141 5.15 -47.14 5.58
C ASP A 1141 4.54 -47.33 4.14
N TYR A 1142 5.35 -46.91 3.16
CA TYR A 1142 5.65 -47.39 1.77
C TYR A 1142 4.60 -47.60 0.63
N GLU A 1143 5.09 -47.25 -0.58
CA GLU A 1143 4.75 -47.62 -1.98
C GLU A 1143 3.86 -46.72 -2.87
N GLU A 1144 4.53 -46.18 -3.90
CA GLU A 1144 4.15 -46.05 -5.33
C GLU A 1144 2.67 -46.18 -5.75
N ASN A 1145 2.06 -45.06 -6.17
CA ASN A 1145 1.47 -44.87 -7.50
C ASN A 1145 0.86 -43.46 -7.67
N GLY A 1146 0.94 -42.95 -8.90
CA GLY A 1146 0.81 -41.53 -9.21
C GLY A 1146 -0.59 -40.94 -9.40
N SER A 1147 -0.56 -39.74 -10.01
CA SER A 1147 -1.61 -38.76 -10.27
C SER A 1147 -1.79 -37.68 -9.19
N SER A 1148 -0.91 -36.67 -9.26
CA SER A 1148 -1.04 -35.43 -8.48
C SER A 1148 -1.77 -34.36 -9.31
N HIS A 1149 -3.02 -34.06 -8.94
CA HIS A 1149 -3.68 -32.81 -9.28
C HIS A 1149 -3.06 -31.65 -8.44
N PRO A 1150 -2.85 -30.45 -8.99
CA PRO A 1150 -2.31 -29.33 -8.23
C PRO A 1150 -3.41 -28.64 -7.41
N LEU A 1151 -3.26 -28.65 -6.08
CA LEU A 1151 -4.04 -27.86 -5.14
C LEU A 1151 -3.62 -26.38 -5.19
N THR A 1152 -4.59 -25.53 -5.52
CA THR A 1152 -4.48 -24.07 -5.63
C THR A 1152 -4.16 -23.42 -4.29
N THR A 1153 -2.98 -22.80 -4.18
CA THR A 1153 -2.58 -21.94 -3.06
C THR A 1153 -2.64 -20.48 -3.52
N SER A 1154 -3.63 -19.73 -3.04
CA SER A 1154 -3.84 -18.31 -3.36
C SER A 1154 -2.89 -17.41 -2.56
N LEU A 1155 -2.08 -16.61 -3.25
CA LEU A 1155 -1.17 -15.61 -2.69
C LEU A 1155 -1.70 -14.18 -2.91
N ASN A 1156 -1.87 -13.44 -1.81
CA ASN A 1156 -1.94 -11.98 -1.81
C ASN A 1156 -0.53 -11.43 -1.98
N ALA A 1157 -0.28 -10.64 -3.03
CA ALA A 1157 0.99 -9.93 -3.23
C ALA A 1157 0.74 -8.42 -3.40
N SER A 1158 0.99 -7.66 -2.33
CA SER A 1158 1.36 -6.24 -2.39
C SER A 1158 2.72 -6.12 -1.70
N GLY A 1159 3.75 -5.79 -2.48
CA GLY A 1159 5.13 -5.73 -2.04
C GLY A 1159 5.46 -4.42 -1.31
N GLY A 1160 5.90 -4.53 -0.07
CA GLY A 1160 6.56 -3.48 0.70
C GLY A 1160 7.49 -4.10 1.75
N ASN A 1161 8.80 -3.91 1.60
CA ASN A 1161 9.81 -4.35 2.57
C ASN A 1161 9.69 -3.56 3.89
N GLY A 1162 9.66 -4.25 5.04
CA GLY A 1162 10.13 -3.69 6.33
C GLY A 1162 9.42 -4.19 7.59
N GLN A 1163 10.14 -5.00 8.37
CA GLN A 1163 10.00 -5.28 9.81
C GLN A 1163 8.81 -6.13 10.33
N ILE A 1164 9.21 -7.26 10.90
CA ILE A 1164 8.44 -8.26 11.63
C ILE A 1164 8.06 -7.71 13.01
N THR A 1165 6.77 -7.63 13.32
CA THR A 1165 6.24 -7.80 14.69
C THR A 1165 4.97 -8.64 14.60
N GLY A 1166 4.97 -9.81 15.24
CA GLY A 1166 3.90 -10.80 15.17
C GLY A 1166 2.78 -10.50 16.16
N VAL A 1167 1.53 -10.55 15.68
CA VAL A 1167 0.32 -10.67 16.51
C VAL A 1167 -0.60 -11.68 15.83
N GLY A 1168 -0.69 -12.88 16.41
CA GLY A 1168 -1.57 -13.96 15.95
C GLY A 1168 -3.04 -13.70 16.35
N LEU A 1169 -3.95 -13.79 15.38
CA LEU A 1169 -5.40 -13.82 15.61
C LEU A 1169 -5.87 -15.29 15.65
N ASN A 1170 -6.13 -15.78 16.86
CA ASN A 1170 -6.83 -17.04 17.09
C ASN A 1170 -8.33 -16.88 16.76
N ARG A 1171 -8.79 -17.63 15.76
CA ARG A 1171 -10.20 -17.79 15.40
C ARG A 1171 -10.75 -19.01 16.15
N ARG A 1172 -11.46 -18.81 17.27
CA ARG A 1172 -12.14 -19.91 18.00
C ARG A 1172 -13.55 -20.11 17.45
N ARG A 1173 -13.77 -21.26 16.79
CA ARG A 1173 -15.08 -21.82 16.43
C ARG A 1173 -15.76 -22.31 17.72
N MET A 1174 -17.04 -22.00 17.90
CA MET A 1174 -17.84 -22.62 18.96
C MET A 1174 -18.27 -24.03 18.54
N SER A 1175 -17.76 -25.03 19.25
CA SER A 1175 -18.35 -26.37 19.34
C SER A 1175 -18.28 -26.80 20.81
N SER A 1176 -19.43 -26.94 21.44
CA SER A 1176 -19.57 -27.34 22.84
C SER A 1176 -19.66 -28.87 22.97
N SER A 1177 -18.64 -29.51 23.55
CA SER A 1177 -18.83 -30.75 24.33
C SER A 1177 -17.62 -31.09 25.20
N VAL A 1178 -17.89 -31.41 26.47
CA VAL A 1178 -17.09 -32.14 27.47
C VAL A 1178 -15.88 -31.41 28.08
N GLY A 1179 -15.93 -31.24 29.41
CA GLY A 1179 -14.95 -30.48 30.20
C GLY A 1179 -13.91 -31.33 30.96
N LEU A 1180 -12.91 -30.63 31.49
CA LEU A 1180 -12.08 -30.85 32.70
C LEU A 1180 -10.89 -29.84 32.69
N PRO A 1181 -10.17 -29.62 33.81
CA PRO A 1181 -9.87 -28.28 34.35
C PRO A 1181 -8.50 -27.73 33.94
N THR A 1182 -8.35 -26.40 33.93
CA THR A 1182 -7.06 -25.72 33.86
C THR A 1182 -6.94 -24.67 34.96
N ASP A 1183 -5.81 -24.75 35.67
CA ASP A 1183 -5.29 -23.85 36.70
C ASP A 1183 -5.35 -22.36 36.33
N GLU A 1184 -5.74 -21.56 37.32
CA GLU A 1184 -5.62 -20.10 37.35
C GLU A 1184 -4.32 -19.70 38.06
N SER A 1185 -3.42 -18.99 37.36
CA SER A 1185 -2.54 -18.01 37.99
C SER A 1185 -1.97 -17.08 36.91
N ASP A 1186 -2.53 -15.87 36.82
CA ASP A 1186 -1.79 -14.66 36.42
C ASP A 1186 -2.61 -13.44 36.86
N SER A 1187 -2.08 -12.80 37.90
CA SER A 1187 -2.58 -11.57 38.53
C SER A 1187 -1.76 -10.41 37.99
N ASP A 1188 -2.33 -9.65 37.06
CA ASP A 1188 -1.82 -8.35 36.63
C ASP A 1188 -2.93 -7.28 36.74
N SER A 1189 -2.47 -6.08 37.09
CA SER A 1189 -3.14 -4.93 37.71
C SER A 1189 -4.25 -4.22 36.91
N ASP A 1190 -5.46 -4.12 37.49
CA ASP A 1190 -6.63 -3.33 37.03
C ASP A 1190 -6.88 -2.05 37.90
N TRP A 1191 -5.83 -1.46 38.50
CA TRP A 1191 -6.00 -0.39 39.49
C TRP A 1191 -6.28 1.02 38.93
N ASP A 1192 -6.17 1.26 37.62
CA ASP A 1192 -6.27 2.62 37.04
C ASP A 1192 -7.64 2.96 36.43
N SER A 1193 -8.63 2.04 36.43
CA SER A 1193 -9.92 2.26 35.71
C SER A 1193 -11.03 2.94 36.53
N TRP A 1194 -10.87 3.07 37.85
CA TRP A 1194 -11.92 3.65 38.70
C TRP A 1194 -11.86 5.18 38.77
N GLU A 1195 -10.66 5.77 38.64
CA GLU A 1195 -10.49 7.22 38.66
C GLU A 1195 -11.10 7.88 37.39
N GLU A 1196 -11.01 7.22 36.23
CA GLU A 1196 -11.58 7.75 34.97
C GLU A 1196 -13.12 7.83 34.98
N GLU A 1197 -13.83 6.84 35.57
CA GLU A 1197 -15.31 6.86 35.63
C GLU A 1197 -15.85 7.93 36.60
N GLU A 1198 -15.14 8.21 37.71
CA GLU A 1198 -15.53 9.26 38.67
C GLU A 1198 -15.25 10.68 38.12
N GLU A 1199 -14.16 10.85 37.38
CA GLU A 1199 -13.83 12.10 36.69
C GLU A 1199 -14.88 12.43 35.62
N ASP A 1200 -15.25 11.44 34.79
CA ASP A 1200 -16.29 11.59 33.76
C ASP A 1200 -17.65 11.97 34.36
N GLN A 1201 -18.01 11.37 35.50
CA GLN A 1201 -19.26 11.68 36.18
C GLN A 1201 -19.27 13.08 36.78
N SER A 1202 -18.17 13.52 37.38
CA SER A 1202 -18.04 14.86 37.95
C SER A 1202 -18.13 15.93 36.86
N MET A 1203 -17.45 15.71 35.73
CA MET A 1203 -17.54 16.57 34.54
C MET A 1203 -18.98 16.63 33.99
N LEU A 1204 -19.70 15.51 34.00
CA LEU A 1204 -21.08 15.44 33.54
C LEU A 1204 -22.05 16.18 34.49
N GLU A 1205 -21.88 16.05 35.81
CA GLU A 1205 -22.66 16.79 36.80
C GLU A 1205 -22.43 18.31 36.70
N GLU A 1206 -21.17 18.74 36.55
CA GLU A 1206 -20.81 20.15 36.34
C GLU A 1206 -21.46 20.68 35.05
N LEU A 1207 -21.32 19.95 33.94
CA LEU A 1207 -21.90 20.31 32.65
C LEU A 1207 -23.43 20.48 32.73
N PHE A 1208 -24.15 19.54 33.37
CA PHE A 1208 -25.60 19.67 33.55
C PHE A 1208 -25.96 20.79 34.52
N GLY A 1209 -25.17 21.03 35.56
CA GLY A 1209 -25.38 22.14 36.50
C GLY A 1209 -25.30 23.50 35.81
N ASP A 1210 -24.25 23.73 35.02
CA ASP A 1210 -24.07 24.95 34.21
C ASP A 1210 -25.21 25.15 33.21
N PHE A 1211 -25.57 24.07 32.49
CA PHE A 1211 -26.68 24.08 31.54
C PHE A 1211 -28.02 24.43 32.23
N LEU A 1212 -28.35 23.79 33.35
CA LEU A 1212 -29.60 24.01 34.07
C LEU A 1212 -29.68 25.43 34.65
N ARG A 1213 -28.57 25.99 35.15
CA ARG A 1213 -28.51 27.37 35.63
C ARG A 1213 -28.79 28.36 34.49
N THR A 1214 -28.18 28.12 33.32
CA THR A 1214 -28.41 28.94 32.12
C THR A 1214 -29.87 28.86 31.67
N LEU A 1215 -30.42 27.64 31.62
CA LEU A 1215 -31.83 27.39 31.24
C LEU A 1215 -32.81 28.05 32.23
N GLN A 1216 -32.55 27.96 33.54
CA GLN A 1216 -33.36 28.61 34.57
C GLN A 1216 -33.33 30.14 34.42
N GLY A 1217 -32.14 30.71 34.16
CA GLY A 1217 -31.97 32.14 33.92
C GLY A 1217 -32.84 32.63 32.76
N HIS A 1218 -32.85 31.90 31.65
CA HIS A 1218 -33.67 32.23 30.48
C HIS A 1218 -35.18 32.28 30.80
N TYR A 1219 -35.74 31.21 31.38
CA TYR A 1219 -37.19 31.17 31.68
C TYR A 1219 -37.62 32.11 32.81
N ARG A 1220 -36.70 32.56 33.66
CA ARG A 1220 -36.96 33.61 34.66
C ARG A 1220 -37.06 34.99 34.01
N GLN A 1221 -36.22 35.29 33.02
CA GLN A 1221 -36.28 36.57 32.30
C GLN A 1221 -37.58 36.73 31.51
N THR A 1222 -38.15 35.63 31.03
CA THR A 1222 -39.43 35.63 30.30
C THR A 1222 -40.67 35.57 31.20
N ALA A 1223 -40.51 35.41 32.52
CA ALA A 1223 -41.63 35.27 33.44
C ALA A 1223 -42.30 36.62 33.72
N ILE A 1224 -43.62 36.61 33.85
CA ILE A 1224 -44.38 37.79 34.28
C ILE A 1224 -44.02 38.09 35.74
N PRO A 1225 -43.66 39.34 36.10
CA PRO A 1225 -43.33 39.70 37.47
C PRO A 1225 -44.44 39.27 38.46
N GLY A 1226 -44.10 38.40 39.41
CA GLY A 1226 -45.02 37.88 40.43
C GLY A 1226 -45.58 36.48 40.16
N GLU A 1227 -45.38 35.93 38.95
CA GLU A 1227 -45.74 34.54 38.63
C GLU A 1227 -44.52 33.61 38.76
N GLN A 1228 -44.76 32.34 39.07
CA GLN A 1228 -43.70 31.32 39.06
C GLN A 1228 -43.19 31.15 37.62
N SER A 1229 -41.87 31.04 37.46
CA SER A 1229 -41.30 30.79 36.14
C SER A 1229 -41.80 29.45 35.60
N VAL A 1230 -41.98 29.35 34.27
CA VAL A 1230 -42.35 28.10 33.60
C VAL A 1230 -41.41 26.95 33.99
N PHE A 1231 -40.12 27.26 34.17
CA PHE A 1231 -39.12 26.31 34.65
C PHE A 1231 -39.49 25.73 36.01
N GLU A 1232 -39.83 26.56 36.99
CA GLU A 1232 -40.22 26.15 38.35
C GLU A 1232 -41.53 25.36 38.34
N VAL A 1233 -42.52 25.79 37.54
CA VAL A 1233 -43.78 25.08 37.38
C VAL A 1233 -43.53 23.67 36.81
N ARG A 1234 -42.74 23.54 35.73
CA ARG A 1234 -42.43 22.25 35.10
C ARG A 1234 -41.55 21.36 35.97
N LEU A 1235 -40.64 21.94 36.77
CA LEU A 1235 -39.85 21.23 37.77
C LEU A 1235 -40.73 20.74 38.93
N GLY A 1236 -41.79 21.46 39.29
CA GLY A 1236 -42.80 21.00 40.25
C GLY A 1236 -43.58 19.77 39.80
N MET A 1237 -43.65 19.53 38.48
CA MET A 1237 -44.38 18.39 37.89
C MET A 1237 -43.55 17.10 37.77
N VAL A 1238 -42.24 17.13 38.03
CA VAL A 1238 -41.42 15.91 38.05
C VAL A 1238 -41.48 15.23 39.42
N GLY A 1239 -41.16 13.93 39.47
CA GLY A 1239 -41.15 13.17 40.72
C GLY A 1239 -40.18 13.77 41.75
N VAL A 1240 -40.46 13.54 43.04
CA VAL A 1240 -39.69 14.10 44.17
C VAL A 1240 -38.18 13.86 44.04
N LEU A 1241 -37.78 12.67 43.57
CA LEU A 1241 -36.37 12.31 43.38
C LEU A 1241 -35.72 13.13 42.27
N SER A 1242 -36.36 13.25 41.10
CA SER A 1242 -35.84 14.08 40.00
C SER A 1242 -35.76 15.54 40.40
N LYS A 1243 -36.79 16.05 41.09
CA LYS A 1243 -36.78 17.41 41.64
C LYS A 1243 -35.59 17.62 42.58
N ARG A 1244 -35.31 16.67 43.48
CA ARG A 1244 -34.17 16.73 44.40
C ARG A 1244 -32.82 16.73 43.67
N THR A 1245 -32.63 15.87 42.67
CA THR A 1245 -31.39 15.84 41.88
C THR A 1245 -31.17 17.14 41.11
N ILE A 1246 -32.20 17.66 40.44
CA ILE A 1246 -32.10 18.91 39.67
C ILE A 1246 -31.85 20.11 40.60
N SER A 1247 -32.53 20.18 41.75
CA SER A 1247 -32.27 21.21 42.75
C SER A 1247 -30.86 21.14 43.34
N ARG A 1248 -30.30 19.93 43.52
CA ARG A 1248 -28.90 19.73 43.94
C ARG A 1248 -27.92 20.33 42.92
N LEU A 1249 -28.12 20.07 41.63
CA LEU A 1249 -27.28 20.63 40.55
C LEU A 1249 -27.39 22.16 40.44
N LEU A 1250 -28.53 22.72 40.82
CA LEU A 1250 -28.77 24.17 40.84
C LEU A 1250 -28.27 24.85 42.13
N HIS A 1251 -27.74 24.11 43.09
CA HIS A 1251 -27.40 24.60 44.44
C HIS A 1251 -28.57 25.32 45.14
N LEU A 1252 -29.79 24.85 44.92
CA LEU A 1252 -30.96 25.34 45.64
C LEU A 1252 -31.04 24.61 46.97
N ASP A 1253 -30.96 25.35 48.08
CA ASP A 1253 -31.28 24.84 49.42
C ASP A 1253 -32.77 24.44 49.42
N LEU A 1254 -33.03 23.12 49.39
CA LEU A 1254 -34.36 22.51 49.36
C LEU A 1254 -34.91 22.20 50.74
#